data_AF-A0AAN6DGB2-F1
#
_entry.id   AF-A0AAN6DGB2-F1
#
_cell.length_a   1.000
_cell.length_b   1.000
_cell.length_c   1.000
_cell.angle_alpha   90.00
_cell.angle_beta   90.00
_cell.angle_gamma   90.00
#
_symmetry.space_group_name_H-M   'P 1'
#
loop_
_entity.id
_entity.type
_entity.pdbx_description
1 polymer ?
#
loop_
_entity_poly.entity_id
_entity_poly.type
_entity_poly.pdbx_seq_one_letter_code
_entity_poly.pdbx_strand_id
1 'polypeptide(L)'
;MSGQSTPSSPFIAHPHDLPGDRDLRKRLATLEYQYNQLKDSYEIDKVKSQAMVKRLERDLEHRSREYEAAVSDSKLLFDENNKLKRELRDLAGNFEQTAGENRSLRTELDAKTCKLDRHLGEFQEIEKRLEDVIALKDVELRHKDSELLRLRDAMREELALKSSRIEELVNQLRIKDSQIVELRERNVHMDETKARELYEKECSNQLEYIRELEKRNLELSNKLRALQSKQDYVQVLKEEKTTLAQRLATYEALETDYEDLKLRYAAMEQKMGDWPISDSPATILNKCSALESTNSQLLQKHENLRNELARTQQEVVDLQSKLLESNDRQTALKTKLSEKDTENTKLGNNVKLLTQEIQFLKDRIDNVTEENTMLLKNKGVEAENTQKFEGLVALLESYKQQLQSLQSQETGQKRRRSEQEQPNMAAQLAEELKRKIDENNDLLRTIEEKNKRLVQLELEVKKLGSSNDNGFRVLELRDNPATRHERVTRKMLEKLREENQQLVDDKLATDQMIPKTVYERVCLEQDQLQEEIKSLNKRMTRLREMFSSKAARFNEIVFLLLGYKIELLSETKLKMYPKFNRDSFIQVDLSRHGSKKGQLLDGDGIRVKLPAEAGFQKVDVNNLIRFWVLEKQQPCCFFNALNLELYDKGQELLPT
;
A
#
# COMPACT_ATOMS: atom_id res chain seq x y z
N MET A 1 40.48 74.61 -124.06
CA MET A 1 40.53 73.83 -125.33
C MET A 1 39.12 73.81 -125.90
N SER A 2 38.77 74.05 -127.19
CA SER A 2 39.38 74.67 -128.41
C SER A 2 38.24 74.76 -129.48
N GLY A 3 38.23 75.52 -130.59
CA GLY A 3 39.07 76.60 -131.15
C GLY A 3 38.57 78.01 -130.80
N GLN A 4 38.53 79.07 -131.64
CA GLN A 4 38.75 79.34 -133.10
C GLN A 4 37.59 78.96 -134.05
N SER A 5 37.14 79.78 -135.02
CA SER A 5 37.54 81.16 -135.44
C SER A 5 36.47 81.85 -136.33
N THR A 6 36.59 83.18 -136.52
CA THR A 6 35.90 84.06 -137.51
C THR A 6 36.44 83.81 -138.95
N PRO A 7 36.17 84.60 -140.05
CA PRO A 7 35.42 85.87 -140.23
C PRO A 7 34.58 86.02 -141.56
N SER A 8 33.94 87.19 -141.80
CA SER A 8 34.09 88.02 -143.03
C SER A 8 33.21 89.31 -143.02
N SER A 9 33.65 90.35 -143.73
CA SER A 9 32.96 91.64 -144.06
C SER A 9 32.91 91.77 -145.62
N PRO A 10 32.73 92.92 -146.34
CA PRO A 10 32.21 94.29 -146.05
C PRO A 10 31.24 94.85 -147.18
N PHE A 11 31.17 96.21 -147.38
CA PHE A 11 30.57 97.02 -148.50
C PHE A 11 29.03 97.22 -148.51
N ILE A 12 28.39 98.42 -148.54
CA ILE A 12 28.51 99.77 -149.16
C ILE A 12 27.80 99.94 -150.54
N ALA A 13 26.65 100.65 -150.58
CA ALA A 13 26.21 101.69 -151.56
C ALA A 13 24.69 102.03 -151.48
N HIS A 14 24.28 103.25 -151.86
CA HIS A 14 22.88 103.74 -152.07
C HIS A 14 22.59 103.83 -153.61
N PRO A 15 21.48 104.40 -154.18
CA PRO A 15 20.16 104.90 -153.70
C PRO A 15 18.97 104.13 -154.39
N HIS A 16 17.67 104.47 -154.40
CA HIS A 16 16.90 105.74 -154.29
C HIS A 16 15.49 105.56 -153.66
N ASP A 17 14.97 106.70 -153.20
CA ASP A 17 13.75 107.01 -152.43
C ASP A 17 12.40 106.32 -152.73
N LEU A 18 11.65 106.04 -151.65
CA LEU A 18 10.28 106.54 -151.44
C LEU A 18 10.06 106.86 -149.93
N PRO A 19 9.31 107.92 -149.54
CA PRO A 19 9.29 108.39 -148.15
C PRO A 19 8.08 107.86 -147.34
N GLY A 20 8.35 107.12 -146.26
CA GLY A 20 7.31 106.69 -145.29
C GLY A 20 7.80 105.72 -144.20
N ASP A 21 8.90 105.01 -144.42
CA ASP A 21 9.27 103.81 -143.64
C ASP A 21 10.07 104.06 -142.33
N ARG A 22 10.38 105.32 -141.98
CA ARG A 22 11.27 105.63 -140.83
C ARG A 22 10.61 105.53 -139.46
N ASP A 23 9.31 105.78 -139.33
CA ASP A 23 8.66 105.84 -138.00
C ASP A 23 8.07 104.49 -137.54
N LEU A 24 7.76 103.59 -138.48
CA LEU A 24 7.41 102.20 -138.18
C LEU A 24 8.60 101.43 -137.61
N ARG A 25 9.80 101.60 -138.20
CA ARG A 25 11.03 100.96 -137.70
C ARG A 25 11.42 101.39 -136.28
N LYS A 26 11.20 102.66 -135.93
CA LYS A 26 11.39 103.14 -134.55
C LYS A 26 10.43 102.47 -133.57
N ARG A 27 9.14 102.34 -133.94
CA ARG A 27 8.13 101.68 -133.11
C ARG A 27 8.42 100.18 -132.93
N LEU A 28 8.83 99.48 -133.98
CA LEU A 28 9.27 98.09 -133.89
C LEU A 28 10.47 97.94 -132.96
N ALA A 29 11.53 98.74 -133.13
CA ALA A 29 12.70 98.70 -132.24
C ALA A 29 12.34 98.98 -130.76
N THR A 30 11.40 99.89 -130.48
CA THR A 30 10.93 100.11 -129.10
C THR A 30 10.09 98.94 -128.56
N LEU A 31 9.30 98.27 -129.40
CA LEU A 31 8.54 97.08 -128.99
C LEU A 31 9.45 95.88 -128.77
N GLU A 32 10.44 95.67 -129.62
CA GLU A 32 11.47 94.62 -129.46
C GLU A 32 12.28 94.84 -128.18
N TYR A 33 12.66 96.09 -127.89
CA TYR A 33 13.31 96.43 -126.62
C TYR A 33 12.40 96.16 -125.41
N GLN A 34 11.13 96.58 -125.45
CA GLN A 34 10.17 96.30 -124.37
C GLN A 34 9.90 94.80 -124.20
N TYR A 35 9.80 94.06 -125.30
CA TYR A 35 9.60 92.61 -125.27
C TYR A 35 10.81 91.88 -124.70
N ASN A 36 12.03 92.25 -125.12
CA ASN A 36 13.26 91.69 -124.56
C ASN A 36 13.41 92.07 -123.08
N GLN A 37 13.15 93.32 -122.70
CA GLN A 37 13.18 93.74 -121.29
C GLN A 37 12.15 92.98 -120.43
N LEU A 38 10.96 92.69 -120.97
CA LEU A 38 9.93 91.90 -120.27
C LEU A 38 10.27 90.40 -120.23
N LYS A 39 10.90 89.88 -121.29
CA LYS A 39 11.40 88.50 -121.33
C LYS A 39 12.54 88.30 -120.34
N ASP A 40 13.50 89.22 -120.31
CA ASP A 40 14.62 89.21 -119.36
C ASP A 40 14.09 89.34 -117.92
N SER A 41 13.11 90.21 -117.66
CA SER A 41 12.50 90.30 -116.33
C SER A 41 11.75 89.02 -115.93
N TYR A 42 11.03 88.39 -116.87
CA TYR A 42 10.39 87.09 -116.65
C TYR A 42 11.40 85.95 -116.41
N GLU A 43 12.50 85.90 -117.16
CA GLU A 43 13.56 84.92 -116.96
C GLU A 43 14.28 85.13 -115.61
N ILE A 44 14.55 86.38 -115.25
CA ILE A 44 15.08 86.76 -113.92
C ILE A 44 14.11 86.34 -112.82
N ASP A 45 12.80 86.62 -112.95
CA ASP A 45 11.81 86.27 -111.92
C ASP A 45 11.57 84.77 -111.84
N LYS A 46 11.61 84.04 -112.97
CA LYS A 46 11.63 82.56 -112.99
C LYS A 46 12.85 82.00 -112.26
N VAL A 47 14.04 82.57 -112.48
CA VAL A 47 15.27 82.18 -111.75
C VAL A 47 15.17 82.50 -110.27
N LYS A 48 14.63 83.67 -109.88
CA LYS A 48 14.34 84.01 -108.47
C LYS A 48 13.36 83.03 -107.84
N SER A 49 12.26 82.69 -108.52
CA SER A 49 11.27 81.71 -108.05
C SER A 49 11.89 80.32 -107.90
N GLN A 50 12.70 79.87 -108.87
CA GLN A 50 13.42 78.59 -108.76
C GLN A 50 14.47 78.61 -107.65
N ALA A 51 15.16 79.73 -107.42
CA ALA A 51 16.09 79.89 -106.30
C ALA A 51 15.36 79.89 -104.94
N MET A 52 14.17 80.48 -104.88
CA MET A 52 13.31 80.47 -103.69
C MET A 52 12.73 79.08 -103.41
N VAL A 53 12.26 78.36 -104.44
CA VAL A 53 11.81 76.96 -104.31
C VAL A 53 12.97 76.09 -103.82
N LYS A 54 14.15 76.16 -104.45
CA LYS A 54 15.35 75.43 -103.97
C LYS A 54 15.80 75.83 -102.57
N ARG A 55 15.53 77.06 -102.14
CA ARG A 55 15.77 77.48 -100.75
C ARG A 55 14.78 76.82 -99.81
N LEU A 56 13.48 76.89 -100.10
CA LEU A 56 12.43 76.26 -99.32
C LEU A 56 12.58 74.72 -99.27
N GLU A 57 13.00 74.08 -100.36
CA GLU A 57 13.33 72.65 -100.40
C GLU A 57 14.48 72.32 -99.43
N ARG A 58 15.58 73.09 -99.45
CA ARG A 58 16.68 72.91 -98.48
C ARG A 58 16.25 73.20 -97.04
N ASP A 59 15.44 74.23 -96.81
CA ASP A 59 14.94 74.59 -95.49
C ASP A 59 13.96 73.52 -94.95
N LEU A 60 13.18 72.88 -95.83
CA LEU A 60 12.33 71.73 -95.51
C LEU A 60 13.16 70.46 -95.27
N GLU A 61 14.13 70.13 -96.12
CA GLU A 61 15.06 69.00 -95.89
C GLU A 61 15.83 69.15 -94.57
N HIS A 62 16.30 70.36 -94.25
CA HIS A 62 16.98 70.65 -92.99
C HIS A 62 16.06 70.38 -91.81
N ARG A 63 14.84 70.94 -91.82
CA ARG A 63 13.83 70.70 -90.78
C ARG A 63 13.42 69.24 -90.69
N SER A 64 13.27 68.52 -91.81
CA SER A 64 12.98 67.09 -91.80
C SER A 64 14.10 66.30 -91.12
N ARG A 65 15.38 66.60 -91.40
CA ARG A 65 16.52 65.97 -90.70
C ARG A 65 16.57 66.32 -89.21
N GLU A 66 16.25 67.58 -88.85
CA GLU A 66 16.13 68.00 -87.44
C GLU A 66 15.00 67.26 -86.72
N TYR A 67 13.84 67.09 -87.36
CA TYR A 67 12.72 66.31 -86.82
C TYR A 67 13.05 64.82 -86.73
N GLU A 68 13.70 64.23 -87.73
CA GLU A 68 14.13 62.82 -87.71
C GLU A 68 15.13 62.57 -86.58
N ALA A 69 16.11 63.46 -86.39
CA ALA A 69 17.07 63.40 -85.28
C ALA A 69 16.37 63.55 -83.92
N ALA A 70 15.46 64.53 -83.77
CA ALA A 70 14.69 64.71 -82.54
C ALA A 70 13.77 63.50 -82.23
N VAL A 71 13.24 62.84 -83.27
CA VAL A 71 12.44 61.61 -83.12
C VAL A 71 13.31 60.41 -82.77
N SER A 72 14.52 60.27 -83.34
CA SER A 72 15.45 59.22 -82.92
C SER A 72 15.92 59.41 -81.48
N ASP A 73 16.23 60.65 -81.07
CA ASP A 73 16.64 60.96 -79.71
C ASP A 73 15.50 60.74 -78.72
N SER A 74 14.27 61.15 -79.07
CA SER A 74 13.07 60.85 -78.27
C SER A 74 12.84 59.35 -78.12
N LYS A 75 13.10 58.55 -79.16
CA LYS A 75 13.00 57.09 -79.12
C LYS A 75 14.10 56.46 -78.24
N LEU A 76 15.35 56.92 -78.36
CA LEU A 76 16.45 56.45 -77.51
C LEU A 76 16.19 56.77 -76.04
N LEU A 77 15.78 57.99 -75.72
CA LEU A 77 15.39 58.40 -74.37
C LEU A 77 14.20 57.60 -73.84
N PHE A 78 13.22 57.25 -74.69
CA PHE A 78 12.11 56.38 -74.31
C PHE A 78 12.57 54.95 -74.02
N ASP A 79 13.46 54.39 -74.83
CA ASP A 79 14.02 53.06 -74.63
C ASP A 79 14.91 52.98 -73.38
N GLU A 80 15.69 54.02 -73.09
CA GLU A 80 16.45 54.18 -71.84
C GLU A 80 15.54 54.36 -70.63
N ASN A 81 14.52 55.21 -70.71
CA ASN A 81 13.52 55.37 -69.66
C ASN A 81 12.78 54.05 -69.37
N ASN A 82 12.52 53.23 -70.40
CA ASN A 82 11.96 51.90 -70.26
C ASN A 82 12.95 50.86 -69.69
N LYS A 83 14.25 50.97 -69.95
CA LYS A 83 15.29 50.17 -69.26
C LYS A 83 15.34 50.52 -67.78
N LEU A 84 15.48 51.80 -67.44
CA LEU A 84 15.47 52.29 -66.06
C LEU A 84 14.17 51.92 -65.33
N LYS A 85 13.00 51.96 -65.99
CA LYS A 85 11.74 51.48 -65.42
C LYS A 85 11.67 49.95 -65.22
N ARG A 86 12.41 49.15 -65.99
CA ARG A 86 12.55 47.71 -65.74
C ARG A 86 13.48 47.50 -64.56
N GLU A 87 14.68 48.07 -64.60
CA GLU A 87 15.67 48.01 -63.52
C GLU A 87 15.12 48.49 -62.16
N LEU A 88 14.35 49.57 -62.12
CA LEU A 88 13.67 50.05 -60.90
C LEU A 88 12.58 49.08 -60.40
N ARG A 89 11.87 48.37 -61.29
CA ARG A 89 10.91 47.33 -60.89
C ARG A 89 11.61 46.08 -60.40
N ASP A 90 12.72 45.70 -61.03
CA ASP A 90 13.52 44.53 -60.63
C ASP A 90 14.20 44.80 -59.28
N LEU A 91 14.76 45.99 -59.06
CA LEU A 91 15.26 46.43 -57.75
C LEU A 91 14.16 46.51 -56.69
N ALA A 92 12.97 47.03 -57.03
CA ALA A 92 11.84 47.08 -56.10
C ALA A 92 11.38 45.67 -55.72
N GLY A 93 11.26 44.74 -56.67
CA GLY A 93 10.93 43.34 -56.42
C GLY A 93 11.98 42.63 -55.55
N ASN A 94 13.26 42.83 -55.83
CA ASN A 94 14.36 42.31 -55.00
C ASN A 94 14.33 42.90 -53.57
N PHE A 95 14.00 44.18 -53.42
CA PHE A 95 13.84 44.83 -52.11
C PHE A 95 12.61 44.30 -51.37
N GLU A 96 11.47 44.11 -52.03
CA GLU A 96 10.28 43.52 -51.44
C GLU A 96 10.51 42.06 -51.01
N GLN A 97 11.21 41.26 -51.83
CA GLN A 97 11.59 39.89 -51.50
C GLN A 97 12.51 39.86 -50.28
N THR A 98 13.63 40.59 -50.30
CA THR A 98 14.58 40.63 -49.17
C THR A 98 13.96 41.24 -47.91
N ALA A 99 13.03 42.19 -48.02
CA ALA A 99 12.23 42.69 -46.90
C ALA A 99 11.18 41.66 -46.42
N GLY A 100 10.70 40.77 -47.28
CA GLY A 100 9.87 39.62 -46.94
C GLY A 100 10.66 38.56 -46.17
N GLU A 101 11.82 38.17 -46.69
CA GLU A 101 12.75 37.24 -46.04
C GLU A 101 13.20 37.76 -44.67
N ASN A 102 13.61 39.03 -44.56
CA ASN A 102 13.91 39.65 -43.26
C ASN A 102 12.72 39.69 -42.30
N ARG A 103 11.49 39.85 -42.80
CA ARG A 103 10.28 39.76 -41.96
C ARG A 103 10.06 38.32 -41.47
N SER A 104 10.18 37.32 -42.33
CA SER A 104 10.06 35.91 -41.94
C SER A 104 11.11 35.49 -40.92
N LEU A 105 12.39 35.82 -41.15
CA LEU A 105 13.49 35.56 -40.23
C LEU A 105 13.31 36.24 -38.87
N ARG A 106 12.78 37.48 -38.83
CA ARG A 106 12.39 38.14 -37.58
C ARG A 106 11.28 37.38 -36.86
N THR A 107 10.19 37.02 -37.54
CA THR A 107 9.11 36.24 -36.92
C THR A 107 9.56 34.86 -36.44
N GLU A 108 10.52 34.21 -37.13
CA GLU A 108 11.13 32.97 -36.66
C GLU A 108 12.04 33.18 -35.44
N LEU A 109 12.79 34.27 -35.40
CA LEU A 109 13.63 34.63 -34.26
C LEU A 109 12.76 34.93 -33.04
N ASP A 110 11.74 35.79 -33.19
CA ASP A 110 10.76 36.10 -32.14
C ASP A 110 10.05 34.83 -31.64
N ALA A 111 9.64 33.95 -32.54
CA ALA A 111 9.03 32.66 -32.18
C ALA A 111 10.01 31.71 -31.46
N LYS A 112 11.32 31.79 -31.72
CA LYS A 112 12.36 31.04 -30.98
C LYS A 112 12.62 31.68 -29.62
N THR A 113 12.70 33.00 -29.52
CA THR A 113 12.83 33.75 -28.27
C THR A 113 11.66 33.46 -27.33
N CYS A 114 10.41 33.58 -27.80
CA CYS A 114 9.22 33.24 -27.02
C CYS A 114 9.17 31.77 -26.56
N LYS A 115 9.76 30.83 -27.30
CA LYS A 115 9.91 29.44 -26.85
C LYS A 115 10.99 29.31 -25.77
N LEU A 116 12.11 30.01 -25.92
CA LEU A 116 13.18 30.04 -24.92
C LEU A 116 12.68 30.65 -23.61
N ASP A 117 11.97 31.78 -23.67
CA ASP A 117 11.37 32.45 -22.50
C ASP A 117 10.34 31.55 -21.81
N ARG A 118 9.55 30.81 -22.59
CA ARG A 118 8.62 29.81 -22.04
C ARG A 118 9.35 28.70 -21.29
N HIS A 119 10.40 28.13 -21.87
CA HIS A 119 11.19 27.11 -21.21
C HIS A 119 11.92 27.65 -19.98
N LEU A 120 12.43 28.88 -20.01
CA LEU A 120 13.00 29.55 -18.83
C LEU A 120 11.97 29.70 -17.71
N GLY A 121 10.73 30.07 -18.02
CA GLY A 121 9.62 30.08 -17.06
C GLY A 121 9.30 28.69 -16.50
N GLU A 122 9.25 27.68 -17.37
CA GLU A 122 9.04 26.27 -16.97
C GLU A 122 10.17 25.76 -16.05
N PHE A 123 11.44 26.10 -16.34
CA PHE A 123 12.58 25.78 -15.47
C PHE A 123 12.50 26.50 -14.13
N GLN A 124 12.19 27.80 -14.09
CA GLN A 124 12.03 28.56 -12.84
C GLN A 124 10.86 28.05 -11.98
N GLU A 125 9.78 27.57 -12.58
CA GLU A 125 8.71 26.89 -11.85
C GLU A 125 9.16 25.55 -11.27
N ILE A 126 9.98 24.78 -11.99
CA ILE A 126 10.55 23.52 -11.51
C ILE A 126 11.55 23.78 -10.37
N GLU A 127 12.42 24.77 -10.50
CA GLU A 127 13.38 25.18 -9.47
C GLU A 127 12.65 25.54 -8.17
N LYS A 128 11.64 26.42 -8.21
CA LYS A 128 10.83 26.76 -7.03
C LYS A 128 10.14 25.56 -6.41
N ARG A 129 9.57 24.65 -7.21
CA ARG A 129 8.96 23.41 -6.69
C ARG A 129 10.00 22.49 -6.04
N LEU A 130 11.24 22.47 -6.53
CA LEU A 130 12.33 21.72 -5.91
C LEU A 130 12.78 22.38 -4.60
N GLU A 131 12.90 23.71 -4.55
CA GLU A 131 13.19 24.47 -3.33
C GLU A 131 12.11 24.25 -2.26
N ASP A 132 10.83 24.32 -2.62
CA ASP A 132 9.69 24.03 -1.72
C ASP A 132 9.76 22.59 -1.18
N VAL A 133 10.07 21.61 -2.03
CA VAL A 133 10.20 20.19 -1.62
C VAL A 133 11.42 19.99 -0.71
N ILE A 134 12.54 20.64 -0.99
CA ILE A 134 13.74 20.61 -0.13
C ILE A 134 13.42 21.22 1.23
N ALA A 135 12.78 22.40 1.28
CA ALA A 135 12.39 23.05 2.51
C ALA A 135 11.43 22.20 3.36
N LEU A 136 10.45 21.54 2.72
CA LEU A 136 9.55 20.59 3.40
C LEU A 136 10.32 19.39 3.96
N LYS A 137 11.29 18.84 3.20
CA LYS A 137 12.11 17.71 3.65
C LYS A 137 13.07 18.09 4.78
N ASP A 138 13.62 19.29 4.78
CA ASP A 138 14.42 19.82 5.88
C ASP A 138 13.60 19.98 7.17
N VAL A 139 12.33 20.40 7.06
CA VAL A 139 11.41 20.46 8.21
C VAL A 139 11.08 19.06 8.72
N GLU A 140 10.80 18.09 7.83
CA GLU A 140 10.60 16.68 8.21
C GLU A 140 11.83 16.07 8.90
N LEU A 141 13.04 16.34 8.40
CA LEU A 141 14.29 15.86 8.98
C LEU A 141 14.53 16.47 10.37
N ARG A 142 14.40 17.80 10.51
CA ARG A 142 14.50 18.48 11.81
C ARG A 142 13.47 17.97 12.82
N HIS A 143 12.26 17.63 12.36
CA HIS A 143 11.25 17.03 13.23
C HIS A 143 11.70 15.65 13.72
N LYS A 144 12.13 14.75 12.82
CA LYS A 144 12.67 13.42 13.18
C LYS A 144 13.89 13.52 14.10
N ASP A 145 14.81 14.45 13.85
CA ASP A 145 15.95 14.69 14.74
C ASP A 145 15.50 15.11 16.14
N SER A 146 14.46 15.95 16.24
CA SER A 146 13.88 16.36 17.53
C SER A 146 13.18 15.21 18.26
N GLU A 147 12.55 14.28 17.54
CA GLU A 147 11.96 13.06 18.11
C GLU A 147 13.04 12.07 18.57
N LEU A 148 14.10 11.87 17.78
CA LEU A 148 15.24 11.04 18.13
C LEU A 148 16.05 11.61 19.31
N LEU A 149 16.14 12.94 19.43
CA LEU A 149 16.65 13.63 20.62
C LEU A 149 15.79 13.32 21.85
N ARG A 150 14.48 13.53 21.78
CA ARG A 150 13.55 13.23 22.90
C ARG A 150 13.59 11.76 23.32
N LEU A 151 13.60 10.83 22.37
CA LEU A 151 13.67 9.39 22.66
C LEU A 151 15.00 9.01 23.32
N ARG A 152 16.13 9.56 22.84
CA ARG A 152 17.45 9.38 23.43
C ARG A 152 17.51 9.91 24.87
N ASP A 153 16.94 11.08 25.12
CA ASP A 153 16.98 11.69 26.45
C ASP A 153 16.03 10.96 27.42
N ALA A 154 14.85 10.53 26.99
CA ALA A 154 13.98 9.63 27.77
C ALA A 154 14.67 8.28 28.09
N MET A 155 15.40 7.69 27.14
CA MET A 155 16.20 6.47 27.37
C MET A 155 17.34 6.71 28.37
N ARG A 156 17.96 7.90 28.36
CA ARG A 156 18.98 8.31 29.36
C ARG A 156 18.38 8.49 30.74
N GLU A 157 17.20 9.10 30.85
CA GLU A 157 16.46 9.23 32.10
C GLU A 157 16.07 7.86 32.66
N GLU A 158 15.55 6.95 31.83
CA GLU A 158 15.29 5.55 32.24
C GLU A 158 16.55 4.83 32.73
N LEU A 159 17.69 5.01 32.05
CA LEU A 159 18.97 4.42 32.46
C LEU A 159 19.48 5.02 33.77
N ALA A 160 19.32 6.33 33.99
CA ALA A 160 19.67 6.99 35.24
C ALA A 160 18.80 6.51 36.40
N LEU A 161 17.47 6.38 36.20
CA LEU A 161 16.54 5.82 37.18
C LEU A 161 16.87 4.36 37.50
N LYS A 162 17.19 3.53 36.50
CA LYS A 162 17.61 2.14 36.70
C LYS A 162 18.94 2.05 37.45
N SER A 163 19.90 2.94 37.15
CA SER A 163 21.19 3.00 37.85
C SER A 163 21.02 3.39 39.31
N SER A 164 20.25 4.46 39.59
CA SER A 164 19.89 4.87 40.96
C SER A 164 19.18 3.74 41.72
N ARG A 165 18.27 3.00 41.07
CA ARG A 165 17.60 1.85 41.68
C ARG A 165 18.55 0.68 41.95
N ILE A 166 19.55 0.45 41.10
CA ILE A 166 20.60 -0.55 41.34
C ILE A 166 21.45 -0.12 42.53
N GLU A 167 21.84 1.15 42.62
CA GLU A 167 22.59 1.70 43.77
C GLU A 167 21.80 1.58 45.09
N GLU A 168 20.49 1.89 45.09
CA GLU A 168 19.61 1.63 46.23
C GLU A 168 19.61 0.16 46.66
N LEU A 169 19.45 -0.77 45.70
CA LEU A 169 19.42 -2.20 45.97
C LEU A 169 20.78 -2.73 46.47
N VAL A 170 21.89 -2.25 45.91
CA VAL A 170 23.25 -2.57 46.38
C VAL A 170 23.46 -2.06 47.81
N ASN A 171 23.00 -0.85 48.12
CA ASN A 171 23.06 -0.31 49.48
C ASN A 171 22.18 -1.12 50.46
N GLN A 172 20.97 -1.52 50.04
CA GLN A 172 20.10 -2.40 50.85
C GLN A 172 20.72 -3.77 51.09
N LEU A 173 21.34 -4.39 50.07
CA LEU A 173 22.08 -5.64 50.21
C LEU A 173 23.25 -5.48 51.18
N ARG A 174 24.05 -4.42 51.05
CA ARG A 174 25.16 -4.12 51.94
C ARG A 174 24.74 -3.96 53.41
N ILE A 175 23.59 -3.32 53.67
CA ILE A 175 23.00 -3.20 55.01
C ILE A 175 22.52 -4.57 55.52
N LYS A 176 21.94 -5.41 54.66
CA LYS A 176 21.55 -6.78 55.05
C LYS A 176 22.75 -7.68 55.29
N ASP A 177 23.81 -7.55 54.53
CA ASP A 177 25.05 -8.29 54.74
C ASP A 177 25.72 -7.90 56.07
N SER A 178 25.75 -6.61 56.44
CA SER A 178 26.22 -6.20 57.76
C SER A 178 25.33 -6.72 58.89
N GLN A 179 24.00 -6.72 58.72
CA GLN A 179 23.07 -7.35 59.66
C GLN A 179 23.30 -8.87 59.78
N ILE A 180 23.58 -9.56 58.68
CA ILE A 180 23.90 -11.00 58.69
C ILE A 180 25.22 -11.26 59.42
N VAL A 181 26.24 -10.40 59.27
CA VAL A 181 27.49 -10.48 60.04
C VAL A 181 27.21 -10.27 61.53
N GLU A 182 26.50 -9.20 61.91
CA GLU A 182 26.12 -8.95 63.32
C GLU A 182 25.30 -10.09 63.94
N LEU A 183 24.39 -10.70 63.18
CA LEU A 183 23.58 -11.83 63.65
C LEU A 183 24.42 -13.12 63.77
N ARG A 184 25.40 -13.34 62.88
CA ARG A 184 26.36 -14.45 63.00
C ARG A 184 27.25 -14.27 64.23
N GLU A 185 27.77 -13.06 64.46
CA GLU A 185 28.57 -12.73 65.65
C GLU A 185 27.76 -12.92 66.94
N ARG A 186 26.50 -12.45 66.99
CA ARG A 186 25.58 -12.73 68.10
C ARG A 186 25.35 -14.22 68.30
N ASN A 187 25.04 -14.99 67.24
CA ASN A 187 24.80 -16.43 67.36
C ASN A 187 26.02 -17.21 67.86
N VAL A 188 27.24 -16.79 67.54
CA VAL A 188 28.49 -17.38 68.08
C VAL A 188 28.67 -17.09 69.58
N HIS A 189 28.00 -16.09 70.14
CA HIS A 189 28.07 -15.69 71.56
C HIS A 189 26.84 -16.11 72.40
N MET A 190 25.94 -16.93 71.85
CA MET A 190 24.67 -17.29 72.50
C MET A 190 24.68 -18.71 73.05
N ASP A 191 24.67 -18.84 74.38
CA ASP A 191 24.45 -20.11 75.08
C ASP A 191 23.09 -20.72 74.67
N GLU A 192 23.00 -22.06 74.60
CA GLU A 192 21.76 -22.75 74.15
C GLU A 192 20.50 -22.39 74.96
N THR A 193 20.66 -21.97 76.22
CA THR A 193 19.56 -21.53 77.08
C THR A 193 19.02 -20.17 76.65
N LYS A 194 19.91 -19.20 76.41
CA LYS A 194 19.56 -17.88 75.86
C LYS A 194 19.00 -18.00 74.44
N ALA A 195 19.51 -18.96 73.65
CA ALA A 195 18.98 -19.24 72.31
C ALA A 195 17.53 -19.73 72.39
N ARG A 196 17.21 -20.68 73.29
CA ARG A 196 15.83 -21.12 73.54
C ARG A 196 14.93 -19.96 74.00
N GLU A 197 15.37 -19.12 74.93
CA GLU A 197 14.59 -17.94 75.34
C GLU A 197 14.34 -16.94 74.21
N LEU A 198 15.31 -16.73 73.31
CA LEU A 198 15.08 -15.89 72.12
C LEU A 198 14.12 -16.55 71.14
N TYR A 199 14.20 -17.86 70.92
CA TYR A 199 13.23 -18.57 70.08
C TYR A 199 11.81 -18.52 70.67
N GLU A 200 11.65 -18.66 71.99
CA GLU A 200 10.33 -18.53 72.63
C GLU A 200 9.77 -17.10 72.51
N LYS A 201 10.60 -16.08 72.72
CA LYS A 201 10.22 -14.66 72.53
C LYS A 201 9.90 -14.35 71.07
N GLU A 202 10.68 -14.88 70.13
CA GLU A 202 10.46 -14.67 68.70
C GLU A 202 9.21 -15.41 68.21
N CYS A 203 8.95 -16.63 68.70
CA CYS A 203 7.68 -17.33 68.47
C CYS A 203 6.49 -16.58 69.09
N SER A 204 6.61 -15.99 70.29
CA SER A 204 5.52 -15.17 70.85
C SER A 204 5.28 -13.90 70.04
N ASN A 205 6.35 -13.21 69.61
CA ASN A 205 6.26 -12.02 68.75
C ASN A 205 5.61 -12.36 67.39
N GLN A 206 5.96 -13.51 66.80
CA GLN A 206 5.37 -13.98 65.55
C GLN A 206 3.90 -14.38 65.74
N LEU A 207 3.53 -15.00 66.85
CA LEU A 207 2.11 -15.28 67.18
C LEU A 207 1.30 -14.00 67.41
N GLU A 208 1.88 -12.98 68.05
CA GLU A 208 1.23 -11.66 68.17
C GLU A 208 1.10 -10.96 66.81
N TYR A 209 2.14 -10.98 65.99
CA TYR A 209 2.09 -10.42 64.64
C TYR A 209 1.09 -11.14 63.73
N ILE A 210 0.98 -12.46 63.82
CA ILE A 210 -0.05 -13.25 63.13
C ILE A 210 -1.44 -12.84 63.62
N ARG A 211 -1.68 -12.72 64.93
CA ARG A 211 -2.96 -12.23 65.47
C ARG A 211 -3.29 -10.81 65.00
N GLU A 212 -2.29 -9.92 64.91
CA GLU A 212 -2.50 -8.59 64.34
C GLU A 212 -2.85 -8.64 62.85
N LEU A 213 -2.18 -9.50 62.07
CA LEU A 213 -2.49 -9.69 60.65
C LEU A 213 -3.88 -10.30 60.46
N GLU A 214 -4.27 -11.30 61.25
CA GLU A 214 -5.62 -11.86 61.28
C GLU A 214 -6.66 -10.79 61.62
N LYS A 215 -6.41 -9.96 62.64
CA LYS A 215 -7.27 -8.81 62.98
C LYS A 215 -7.37 -7.81 61.84
N ARG A 216 -6.25 -7.39 61.23
CA ARG A 216 -6.24 -6.48 60.08
C ARG A 216 -6.95 -7.08 58.86
N ASN A 217 -6.80 -8.39 58.62
CA ASN A 217 -7.45 -9.10 57.53
C ASN A 217 -8.97 -9.21 57.77
N LEU A 218 -9.40 -9.44 59.02
CA LEU A 218 -10.80 -9.37 59.42
C LEU A 218 -11.38 -7.95 59.23
N GLU A 219 -10.65 -6.91 59.65
CA GLU A 219 -11.04 -5.51 59.45
C GLU A 219 -11.13 -5.14 57.95
N LEU A 220 -10.19 -5.58 57.13
CA LEU A 220 -10.22 -5.39 55.67
C LEU A 220 -11.36 -6.17 55.02
N SER A 221 -11.62 -7.41 55.44
CA SER A 221 -12.74 -8.22 54.97
C SER A 221 -14.09 -7.57 55.32
N ASN A 222 -14.21 -6.99 56.51
CA ASN A 222 -15.40 -6.24 56.93
C ASN A 222 -15.55 -4.93 56.14
N LYS A 223 -14.46 -4.20 55.88
CA LYS A 223 -14.46 -3.01 55.00
C LYS A 223 -14.85 -3.36 53.57
N LEU A 224 -14.34 -4.45 53.01
CA LEU A 224 -14.71 -4.97 51.69
C LEU A 224 -16.19 -5.34 51.65
N ARG A 225 -16.70 -6.07 52.64
CA ARG A 225 -18.13 -6.42 52.74
C ARG A 225 -19.03 -5.17 52.83
N ALA A 226 -18.60 -4.15 53.57
CA ALA A 226 -19.31 -2.88 53.68
C ALA A 226 -19.22 -1.99 52.41
N LEU A 227 -18.17 -2.15 51.60
CA LEU A 227 -18.06 -1.53 50.28
C LEU A 227 -18.90 -2.28 49.24
N GLN A 228 -18.94 -3.61 49.31
CA GLN A 228 -19.82 -4.45 48.49
C GLN A 228 -21.29 -4.11 48.75
N SER A 229 -21.76 -4.10 50.00
CA SER A 229 -23.15 -3.73 50.30
C SER A 229 -23.51 -2.30 49.89
N LYS A 230 -22.55 -1.36 49.89
CA LYS A 230 -22.73 -0.02 49.30
C LYS A 230 -22.78 -0.04 47.78
N GLN A 231 -21.96 -0.87 47.13
CA GLN A 231 -21.99 -1.06 45.68
C GLN A 231 -23.31 -1.69 45.23
N ASP A 232 -23.80 -2.70 45.96
CA ASP A 232 -25.09 -3.35 45.72
C ASP A 232 -26.24 -2.33 45.86
N TYR A 233 -26.23 -1.52 46.92
CA TYR A 233 -27.20 -0.43 47.10
C TYR A 233 -27.11 0.64 45.98
N VAL A 234 -25.91 1.01 45.54
CA VAL A 234 -25.71 1.93 44.40
C VAL A 234 -26.16 1.30 43.07
N GLN A 235 -26.05 -0.02 42.92
CA GLN A 235 -26.55 -0.73 41.76
C GLN A 235 -28.09 -0.75 41.75
N VAL A 236 -28.73 -1.06 42.87
CA VAL A 236 -30.20 -0.97 43.01
C VAL A 236 -30.69 0.45 42.71
N LEU A 237 -30.04 1.49 43.24
CA LEU A 237 -30.37 2.89 42.92
C LEU A 237 -30.16 3.24 41.43
N LYS A 238 -29.20 2.63 40.74
CA LYS A 238 -29.03 2.80 39.28
C LYS A 238 -30.14 2.09 38.52
N GLU A 239 -30.54 0.89 38.93
CA GLU A 239 -31.63 0.13 38.34
C GLU A 239 -32.98 0.86 38.54
N GLU A 240 -33.26 1.36 39.75
CA GLU A 240 -34.38 2.26 40.06
C GLU A 240 -34.33 3.53 39.20
N LYS A 241 -33.17 4.18 39.06
CA LYS A 241 -33.03 5.35 38.17
C LYS A 241 -33.32 4.98 36.71
N THR A 242 -32.86 3.83 36.22
CA THR A 242 -33.14 3.41 34.84
C THR A 242 -34.60 3.06 34.62
N THR A 243 -35.28 2.42 35.58
CA THR A 243 -36.71 2.11 35.47
C THR A 243 -37.58 3.37 35.61
N LEU A 244 -37.19 4.34 36.44
CA LEU A 244 -37.82 5.66 36.49
C LEU A 244 -37.61 6.46 35.20
N ALA A 245 -36.40 6.43 34.61
CA ALA A 245 -36.13 7.09 33.33
C ALA A 245 -36.91 6.43 32.18
N GLN A 246 -37.04 5.10 32.17
CA GLN A 246 -37.90 4.39 31.22
C GLN A 246 -39.37 4.76 31.40
N ARG A 247 -39.87 4.82 32.64
CA ARG A 247 -41.24 5.28 32.92
C ARG A 247 -41.47 6.71 32.43
N LEU A 248 -40.53 7.62 32.70
CA LEU A 248 -40.61 9.00 32.24
C LEU A 248 -40.64 9.07 30.71
N ALA A 249 -39.79 8.32 30.00
CA ALA A 249 -39.83 8.23 28.55
C ALA A 249 -41.16 7.63 28.02
N THR A 250 -41.79 6.68 28.74
CA THR A 250 -43.13 6.20 28.38
C THR A 250 -44.24 7.22 28.65
N TYR A 251 -44.07 8.12 29.64
CA TYR A 251 -44.99 9.23 29.86
C TYR A 251 -44.82 10.31 28.78
N GLU A 252 -43.58 10.70 28.44
CA GLU A 252 -43.30 11.62 27.33
C GLU A 252 -43.86 11.09 26.00
N ALA A 253 -43.69 9.80 25.71
CA ALA A 253 -44.29 9.17 24.54
C ALA A 253 -45.83 9.24 24.58
N LEU A 254 -46.45 8.94 25.73
CA LEU A 254 -47.90 9.02 25.89
C LEU A 254 -48.45 10.46 25.79
N GLU A 255 -47.68 11.46 26.24
CA GLU A 255 -47.98 12.88 26.04
C GLU A 255 -47.95 13.23 24.55
N THR A 256 -46.92 12.80 23.80
CA THR A 256 -46.89 13.00 22.35
C THR A 256 -48.03 12.28 21.63
N ASP A 257 -48.34 11.03 21.98
CA ASP A 257 -49.48 10.29 21.42
C ASP A 257 -50.82 10.97 21.74
N TYR A 258 -50.95 11.61 22.90
CA TYR A 258 -52.14 12.36 23.32
C TYR A 258 -52.28 13.70 22.59
N GLU A 259 -51.18 14.41 22.32
CA GLU A 259 -51.17 15.58 21.44
C GLU A 259 -51.53 15.19 20.00
N ASP A 260 -50.95 14.12 19.48
CA ASP A 260 -51.27 13.56 18.16
C ASP A 260 -52.75 13.13 18.07
N LEU A 261 -53.28 12.51 19.13
CA LEU A 261 -54.69 12.11 19.20
C LEU A 261 -55.61 13.33 19.29
N LYS A 262 -55.24 14.39 20.01
CA LYS A 262 -55.97 15.68 20.00
C LYS A 262 -55.99 16.32 18.61
N LEU A 263 -54.86 16.35 17.91
CA LEU A 263 -54.78 16.86 16.53
C LEU A 263 -55.64 16.04 15.58
N ARG A 264 -55.60 14.70 15.68
CA ARG A 264 -56.46 13.79 14.91
C ARG A 264 -57.93 13.97 15.25
N TYR A 265 -58.27 14.17 16.53
CA TYR A 265 -59.64 14.40 16.98
C TYR A 265 -60.18 15.73 16.41
N ALA A 266 -59.42 16.83 16.50
CA ALA A 266 -59.79 18.11 15.89
C ALA A 266 -59.95 18.01 14.36
N ALA A 267 -59.05 17.28 13.69
CA ALA A 267 -59.16 17.00 12.25
C ALA A 267 -60.35 16.08 11.91
N MET A 268 -60.79 15.21 12.82
CA MET A 268 -62.00 14.40 12.67
C MET A 268 -63.27 15.20 12.96
N GLU A 269 -63.28 16.13 13.91
CA GLU A 269 -64.40 17.06 14.12
C GLU A 269 -64.58 17.97 12.90
N GLN A 270 -63.50 18.47 12.30
CA GLN A 270 -63.55 19.19 11.04
C GLN A 270 -64.18 18.32 9.93
N LYS A 271 -63.71 17.08 9.77
CA LYS A 271 -64.26 16.13 8.77
C LYS A 271 -65.70 15.70 9.06
N MET A 272 -66.11 15.65 10.32
CA MET A 272 -67.51 15.38 10.73
C MET A 272 -68.42 16.57 10.39
N GLY A 273 -67.92 17.80 10.52
CA GLY A 273 -68.59 19.00 10.00
C GLY A 273 -68.74 19.00 8.47
N ASP A 274 -67.74 18.45 7.77
CA ASP A 274 -67.69 18.36 6.31
C ASP A 274 -68.33 17.06 5.73
N TRP A 275 -68.94 16.18 6.54
CA TRP A 275 -69.42 14.87 6.06
C TRP A 275 -70.88 14.91 5.57
N PRO A 276 -71.16 14.79 4.25
CA PRO A 276 -72.53 14.66 3.76
C PRO A 276 -73.04 13.23 4.01
N ILE A 277 -74.06 13.10 4.85
CA ILE A 277 -74.75 11.82 5.08
C ILE A 277 -75.61 11.51 3.84
N SER A 278 -75.12 10.65 2.94
CA SER A 278 -75.85 10.29 1.71
C SER A 278 -75.61 8.86 1.18
N ASP A 279 -75.14 7.94 2.02
CA ASP A 279 -75.00 6.51 1.66
C ASP A 279 -76.05 5.64 2.38
N SER A 280 -76.67 4.71 1.65
CA SER A 280 -77.78 3.87 2.15
C SER A 280 -77.34 2.87 3.23
N PRO A 281 -78.14 2.62 4.29
CA PRO A 281 -77.75 1.75 5.42
C PRO A 281 -77.35 0.31 5.03
N ALA A 282 -77.92 -0.27 3.98
CA ALA A 282 -77.60 -1.63 3.54
C ALA A 282 -76.13 -1.75 3.04
N THR A 283 -75.64 -0.71 2.36
CA THR A 283 -74.23 -0.61 1.92
C THR A 283 -73.27 -0.45 3.10
N ILE A 284 -73.71 0.18 4.19
CA ILE A 284 -72.92 0.32 5.42
C ILE A 284 -72.83 -1.04 6.12
N LEU A 285 -73.94 -1.76 6.29
CA LEU A 285 -73.96 -3.07 6.96
C LEU A 285 -73.10 -4.13 6.25
N ASN A 286 -73.09 -4.15 4.92
CA ASN A 286 -72.24 -5.03 4.12
C ASN A 286 -70.74 -4.64 4.22
N LYS A 287 -70.42 -3.34 4.34
CA LYS A 287 -69.06 -2.88 4.63
C LYS A 287 -68.64 -3.28 6.06
N CYS A 288 -69.53 -3.16 7.05
CA CYS A 288 -69.25 -3.55 8.43
C CYS A 288 -68.97 -5.06 8.58
N SER A 289 -69.82 -5.93 8.02
CA SER A 289 -69.61 -7.39 8.08
C SER A 289 -68.35 -7.85 7.32
N ALA A 290 -68.02 -7.20 6.19
CA ALA A 290 -66.74 -7.40 5.51
C ALA A 290 -65.55 -6.97 6.40
N LEU A 291 -65.65 -5.81 7.06
CA LEU A 291 -64.64 -5.32 7.99
C LEU A 291 -64.46 -6.25 9.19
N GLU A 292 -65.54 -6.73 9.82
CA GLU A 292 -65.52 -7.71 10.91
C GLU A 292 -64.81 -9.01 10.52
N SER A 293 -65.08 -9.52 9.31
CA SER A 293 -64.37 -10.69 8.76
C SER A 293 -62.88 -10.42 8.58
N THR A 294 -62.50 -9.28 7.99
CA THR A 294 -61.08 -8.91 7.85
C THR A 294 -60.39 -8.69 9.20
N ASN A 295 -61.09 -8.13 10.19
CA ASN A 295 -60.55 -7.87 11.52
C ASN A 295 -60.32 -9.19 12.28
N SER A 296 -61.25 -10.15 12.17
CA SER A 296 -61.07 -11.51 12.69
C SER A 296 -59.87 -12.22 12.05
N GLN A 297 -59.67 -12.09 10.73
CA GLN A 297 -58.51 -12.64 10.03
C GLN A 297 -57.19 -11.95 10.44
N LEU A 298 -57.21 -10.63 10.69
CA LEU A 298 -56.05 -9.89 11.17
C LEU A 298 -55.69 -10.26 12.61
N LEU A 299 -56.68 -10.45 13.49
CA LEU A 299 -56.48 -10.94 14.86
C LEU A 299 -55.86 -12.34 14.86
N GLN A 300 -56.37 -13.28 14.07
CA GLN A 300 -55.78 -14.62 13.93
C GLN A 300 -54.32 -14.55 13.40
N LYS A 301 -54.04 -13.69 12.43
CA LYS A 301 -52.65 -13.46 11.96
C LYS A 301 -51.77 -12.87 13.06
N HIS A 302 -52.28 -11.93 13.84
CA HIS A 302 -51.55 -11.30 14.94
C HIS A 302 -51.27 -12.29 16.08
N GLU A 303 -52.22 -13.16 16.43
CA GLU A 303 -52.02 -14.26 17.39
C GLU A 303 -50.98 -15.26 16.90
N ASN A 304 -51.03 -15.66 15.62
CA ASN A 304 -50.02 -16.54 15.01
C ASN A 304 -48.62 -15.91 15.05
N LEU A 305 -48.47 -14.65 14.62
CA LEU A 305 -47.20 -13.92 14.67
C LEU A 305 -46.70 -13.74 16.11
N ARG A 306 -47.59 -13.52 17.08
CA ARG A 306 -47.23 -13.44 18.51
C ARG A 306 -46.74 -14.79 19.05
N ASN A 307 -47.33 -15.90 18.62
CA ASN A 307 -46.91 -17.24 18.98
C ASN A 307 -45.57 -17.62 18.33
N GLU A 308 -45.32 -17.21 17.08
CA GLU A 308 -44.02 -17.35 16.41
C GLU A 308 -42.93 -16.49 17.10
N LEU A 309 -43.26 -15.25 17.46
CA LEU A 309 -42.36 -14.38 18.22
C LEU A 309 -42.01 -15.00 19.60
N ALA A 310 -43.00 -15.54 20.33
CA ALA A 310 -42.76 -16.20 21.60
C ALA A 310 -41.87 -17.46 21.46
N ARG A 311 -42.04 -18.25 20.39
CA ARG A 311 -41.17 -19.39 20.08
C ARG A 311 -39.73 -18.96 19.79
N THR A 312 -39.53 -17.98 18.91
CA THR A 312 -38.19 -17.48 18.59
C THR A 312 -37.51 -16.83 19.81
N GLN A 313 -38.27 -16.17 20.70
CA GLN A 313 -37.75 -15.67 21.97
C GLN A 313 -37.28 -16.81 22.89
N GLN A 314 -38.05 -17.90 23.01
CA GLN A 314 -37.61 -19.07 23.78
C GLN A 314 -36.36 -19.73 23.17
N GLU A 315 -36.31 -19.88 21.84
CA GLU A 315 -35.13 -20.40 21.13
C GLU A 315 -33.89 -19.54 21.37
N VAL A 316 -34.03 -18.20 21.40
CA VAL A 316 -32.93 -17.28 21.74
C VAL A 316 -32.45 -17.48 23.18
N VAL A 317 -33.36 -17.65 24.15
CA VAL A 317 -32.98 -17.93 25.55
C VAL A 317 -32.28 -19.28 25.68
N ASP A 318 -32.77 -20.31 25.00
CA ASP A 318 -32.16 -21.65 24.96
C ASP A 318 -30.79 -21.66 24.26
N LEU A 319 -30.56 -20.77 23.29
CA LEU A 319 -29.25 -20.58 22.66
C LEU A 319 -28.30 -19.78 23.55
N GLN A 320 -28.79 -18.78 24.29
CA GLN A 320 -28.01 -18.00 25.24
C GLN A 320 -27.54 -18.86 26.43
N SER A 321 -28.38 -19.75 26.97
CA SER A 321 -28.00 -20.67 28.04
C SER A 321 -26.95 -21.69 27.56
N LYS A 322 -27.12 -22.27 26.37
CA LYS A 322 -26.11 -23.15 25.74
C LYS A 322 -24.79 -22.42 25.46
N LEU A 323 -24.83 -21.15 25.07
CA LEU A 323 -23.65 -20.33 24.87
C LEU A 323 -22.90 -20.09 26.19
N LEU A 324 -23.64 -19.79 27.28
CA LEU A 324 -23.08 -19.63 28.62
C LEU A 324 -22.43 -20.94 29.12
N GLU A 325 -23.14 -22.07 29.05
CA GLU A 325 -22.58 -23.38 29.39
C GLU A 325 -21.32 -23.71 28.58
N SER A 326 -21.31 -23.40 27.28
CA SER A 326 -20.14 -23.62 26.43
C SER A 326 -18.98 -22.71 26.81
N ASN A 327 -19.24 -21.47 27.22
CA ASN A 327 -18.22 -20.54 27.70
C ASN A 327 -17.63 -21.00 29.05
N ASP A 328 -18.46 -21.46 29.98
CA ASP A 328 -18.02 -21.99 31.27
C ASP A 328 -17.23 -23.29 31.12
N ARG A 329 -17.59 -24.15 30.17
CA ARG A 329 -16.77 -25.30 29.78
C ARG A 329 -15.42 -24.87 29.17
N GLN A 330 -15.39 -23.81 28.37
CA GLN A 330 -14.13 -23.28 27.82
C GLN A 330 -13.23 -22.65 28.89
N THR A 331 -13.78 -21.91 29.86
CA THR A 331 -12.98 -21.35 30.97
C THR A 331 -12.44 -22.46 31.87
N ALA A 332 -13.25 -23.46 32.22
CA ALA A 332 -12.83 -24.62 33.00
C ALA A 332 -11.81 -25.53 32.28
N LEU A 333 -11.81 -25.57 30.95
CA LEU A 333 -10.76 -26.25 30.17
C LEU A 333 -9.47 -25.42 30.12
N LYS A 334 -9.57 -24.08 30.01
CA LYS A 334 -8.41 -23.17 30.04
C LYS A 334 -7.70 -23.19 31.40
N THR A 335 -8.42 -23.25 32.52
CA THR A 335 -7.80 -23.37 33.86
C THR A 335 -7.08 -24.70 34.00
N LYS A 336 -7.71 -25.82 33.63
CA LYS A 336 -7.07 -27.15 33.62
C LYS A 336 -5.84 -27.24 32.72
N LEU A 337 -5.85 -26.56 31.57
CA LEU A 337 -4.68 -26.48 30.69
C LEU A 337 -3.54 -25.71 31.36
N SER A 338 -3.83 -24.54 31.93
CA SER A 338 -2.86 -23.74 32.70
C SER A 338 -2.28 -24.52 33.89
N GLU A 339 -3.11 -25.22 34.65
CA GLU A 339 -2.67 -26.13 35.73
C GLU A 339 -1.68 -27.18 35.20
N LYS A 340 -2.00 -27.83 34.08
CA LYS A 340 -1.11 -28.82 33.44
C LYS A 340 0.17 -28.22 32.87
N ASP A 341 0.16 -26.97 32.40
CA ASP A 341 1.38 -26.27 31.99
C ASP A 341 2.25 -25.91 33.20
N THR A 342 1.67 -25.55 34.35
CA THR A 342 2.44 -25.39 35.61
C THR A 342 2.99 -26.72 36.13
N GLU A 343 2.29 -27.83 35.92
CA GLU A 343 2.76 -29.16 36.28
C GLU A 343 3.90 -29.61 35.36
N ASN A 344 3.76 -29.44 34.04
CA ASN A 344 4.79 -29.73 33.05
C ASN A 344 6.07 -28.90 33.26
N THR A 345 5.95 -27.63 33.63
CA THR A 345 7.12 -26.79 33.93
C THR A 345 7.82 -27.20 35.24
N LYS A 346 7.07 -27.58 36.28
CA LYS A 346 7.63 -28.19 37.51
C LYS A 346 8.35 -29.50 37.20
N LEU A 347 7.71 -30.41 36.46
CA LEU A 347 8.30 -31.68 36.05
C LEU A 347 9.55 -31.47 35.18
N GLY A 348 9.51 -30.53 34.23
CA GLY A 348 10.67 -30.17 33.40
C GLY A 348 11.84 -29.61 34.20
N ASN A 349 11.58 -28.83 35.26
CA ASN A 349 12.61 -28.35 36.18
C ASN A 349 13.17 -29.50 37.05
N ASN A 350 12.32 -30.40 37.54
CA ASN A 350 12.76 -31.59 38.26
C ASN A 350 13.64 -32.51 37.39
N VAL A 351 13.28 -32.73 36.12
CA VAL A 351 14.09 -33.50 35.16
C VAL A 351 15.44 -32.82 34.93
N LYS A 352 15.51 -31.49 34.78
CA LYS A 352 16.78 -30.76 34.67
C LYS A 352 17.65 -30.93 35.90
N LEU A 353 17.09 -30.78 37.10
CA LEU A 353 17.81 -30.96 38.37
C LEU A 353 18.32 -32.39 38.54
N LEU A 354 17.49 -33.40 38.26
CA LEU A 354 17.91 -34.81 38.29
C LEU A 354 18.96 -35.12 37.22
N THR A 355 18.90 -34.48 36.05
CA THR A 355 19.95 -34.63 35.01
C THR A 355 21.27 -34.02 35.46
N GLN A 356 21.24 -32.87 36.15
CA GLN A 356 22.42 -32.25 36.75
C GLN A 356 23.01 -33.11 37.88
N GLU A 357 22.18 -33.67 38.76
CA GLU A 357 22.61 -34.60 39.81
C GLU A 357 23.20 -35.89 39.22
N ILE A 358 22.57 -36.47 38.19
CA ILE A 358 23.12 -37.63 37.46
C ILE A 358 24.48 -37.28 36.82
N GLN A 359 24.65 -36.07 36.27
CA GLN A 359 25.94 -35.67 35.73
C GLN A 359 26.98 -35.49 36.84
N PHE A 360 26.63 -34.83 37.95
CA PHE A 360 27.52 -34.68 39.10
C PHE A 360 27.94 -36.04 39.71
N LEU A 361 27.00 -37.00 39.78
CA LEU A 361 27.28 -38.36 40.22
C LEU A 361 28.15 -39.13 39.22
N LYS A 362 27.97 -38.93 37.91
CA LYS A 362 28.89 -39.47 36.88
C LYS A 362 30.27 -38.87 37.01
N ASP A 363 30.40 -37.55 37.03
CA ASP A 363 31.67 -36.85 37.21
C ASP A 363 32.37 -37.34 38.49
N ARG A 364 31.63 -37.57 39.58
CA ARG A 364 32.16 -38.14 40.83
C ARG A 364 32.59 -39.60 40.68
N ILE A 365 31.83 -40.44 39.96
CA ILE A 365 32.22 -41.83 39.67
C ILE A 365 33.47 -41.83 38.79
N ASP A 366 33.51 -41.03 37.73
CA ASP A 366 34.64 -40.90 36.81
C ASP A 366 35.90 -40.47 37.58
N ASN A 367 35.83 -39.39 38.38
CA ASN A 367 36.92 -38.98 39.29
C ASN A 367 37.35 -40.10 40.25
N VAL A 368 36.42 -40.86 40.84
CA VAL A 368 36.74 -42.00 41.72
C VAL A 368 37.32 -43.18 40.93
N THR A 369 36.98 -43.39 39.67
CA THR A 369 37.61 -44.40 38.81
C THR A 369 38.98 -43.95 38.29
N GLU A 370 39.21 -42.66 38.06
CA GLU A 370 40.53 -42.10 37.78
C GLU A 370 41.43 -42.21 39.01
N GLU A 371 40.95 -41.82 40.19
CA GLU A 371 41.67 -42.00 41.46
C GLU A 371 41.95 -43.50 41.71
N ASN A 372 40.97 -44.38 41.55
CA ASN A 372 41.18 -45.82 41.71
C ASN A 372 42.13 -46.39 40.65
N THR A 373 42.09 -45.98 39.38
CA THR A 373 43.06 -46.47 38.37
C THR A 373 44.47 -45.94 38.62
N MET A 374 44.61 -44.74 39.19
CA MET A 374 45.90 -44.23 39.69
C MET A 374 46.36 -44.98 40.95
N LEU A 375 45.46 -45.37 41.85
CA LEU A 375 45.77 -46.16 43.05
C LEU A 375 46.10 -47.62 42.72
N LEU A 376 45.38 -48.27 41.80
CA LEU A 376 45.68 -49.61 41.28
C LEU A 376 47.03 -49.63 40.56
N LYS A 377 47.35 -48.60 39.77
CA LYS A 377 48.70 -48.43 39.17
C LYS A 377 49.80 -48.26 40.22
N ASN A 378 49.48 -47.78 41.42
CA ASN A 378 50.44 -47.52 42.49
C ASN A 378 50.49 -48.60 43.59
N LYS A 379 49.58 -49.58 43.62
CA LYS A 379 49.53 -50.62 44.66
C LYS A 379 49.05 -51.99 44.13
N GLY A 380 49.96 -52.96 44.09
CA GLY A 380 49.65 -54.37 43.85
C GLY A 380 48.93 -55.06 45.01
N VAL A 381 47.69 -54.63 45.29
CA VAL A 381 46.89 -55.04 46.47
C VAL A 381 45.71 -55.96 46.11
N GLU A 382 45.45 -56.19 44.81
CA GLU A 382 44.38 -57.10 44.35
C GLU A 382 44.49 -58.50 44.98
N ALA A 383 45.71 -59.04 45.12
CA ALA A 383 45.94 -60.37 45.69
C ALA A 383 45.68 -60.50 47.20
N GLU A 384 45.80 -59.42 47.99
CA GLU A 384 45.47 -59.45 49.41
C GLU A 384 43.96 -59.29 49.66
N ASN A 385 43.29 -58.47 48.83
CA ASN A 385 41.87 -58.20 49.02
C ASN A 385 41.00 -59.38 48.59
N THR A 386 41.38 -60.15 47.57
CA THR A 386 40.68 -61.41 47.22
C THR A 386 40.73 -62.41 48.36
N GLN A 387 41.90 -62.65 48.98
CA GLN A 387 42.04 -63.57 50.11
C GLN A 387 41.24 -63.12 51.34
N LYS A 388 41.22 -61.82 51.64
CA LYS A 388 40.39 -61.27 52.74
C LYS A 388 38.90 -61.40 52.45
N PHE A 389 38.48 -61.26 51.19
CA PHE A 389 37.09 -61.43 50.79
C PHE A 389 36.63 -62.89 50.88
N GLU A 390 37.45 -63.84 50.42
CA GLU A 390 37.19 -65.29 50.57
C GLU A 390 37.05 -65.70 52.05
N GLY A 391 37.93 -65.19 52.92
CA GLY A 391 37.85 -65.41 54.36
C GLY A 391 36.56 -64.85 55.01
N LEU A 392 36.10 -63.67 54.59
CA LEU A 392 34.86 -63.07 55.07
C LEU A 392 33.60 -63.78 54.56
N VAL A 393 33.63 -64.29 53.32
CA VAL A 393 32.53 -65.10 52.75
C VAL A 393 32.39 -66.42 53.53
N ALA A 394 33.49 -67.11 53.83
CA ALA A 394 33.46 -68.33 54.66
C ALA A 394 32.88 -68.07 56.06
N LEU A 395 33.21 -66.93 56.67
CA LEU A 395 32.68 -66.55 57.98
C LEU A 395 31.18 -66.21 57.93
N LEU A 396 30.72 -65.48 56.92
CA LEU A 396 29.30 -65.17 56.71
C LEU A 396 28.46 -66.44 56.48
N GLU A 397 28.94 -67.41 55.72
CA GLU A 397 28.24 -68.68 55.52
C GLU A 397 28.08 -69.45 56.85
N SER A 398 29.10 -69.40 57.72
CA SER A 398 29.02 -70.00 59.07
C SER A 398 27.99 -69.31 59.98
N TYR A 399 27.90 -67.97 59.97
CA TYR A 399 26.89 -67.24 60.74
C TYR A 399 25.47 -67.45 60.19
N LYS A 400 25.33 -67.64 58.87
CA LYS A 400 24.04 -67.91 58.22
C LYS A 400 23.49 -69.30 58.62
N GLN A 401 24.37 -70.30 58.73
CA GLN A 401 24.01 -71.62 59.27
C GLN A 401 23.59 -71.53 60.76
N GLN A 402 24.31 -70.73 61.57
CA GLN A 402 23.93 -70.49 62.96
C GLN A 402 22.57 -69.80 63.09
N LEU A 403 22.28 -68.76 62.29
CA LEU A 403 20.98 -68.07 62.29
C LEU A 403 19.81 -68.99 61.87
N GLN A 404 20.00 -69.86 60.89
CA GLN A 404 18.97 -70.85 60.52
C GLN A 404 18.71 -71.88 61.64
N SER A 405 19.76 -72.26 62.38
CA SER A 405 19.59 -73.15 63.56
C SER A 405 18.81 -72.48 64.69
N LEU A 406 18.96 -71.16 64.88
CA LEU A 406 18.27 -70.37 65.91
C LEU A 406 16.81 -70.08 65.52
N GLN A 407 16.54 -69.66 64.27
CA GLN A 407 15.17 -69.45 63.79
C GLN A 407 14.30 -70.70 63.85
N SER A 408 14.91 -71.89 63.77
CA SER A 408 14.21 -73.17 63.91
C SER A 408 13.72 -73.47 65.34
N GLN A 409 14.16 -72.71 66.35
CA GLN A 409 13.81 -72.93 67.76
C GLN A 409 12.79 -71.94 68.34
N GLU A 410 12.51 -70.80 67.68
CA GLU A 410 11.71 -69.71 68.29
C GLU A 410 10.23 -69.63 67.87
N THR A 411 9.74 -70.40 66.89
CA THR A 411 8.35 -70.29 66.38
C THR A 411 7.28 -70.90 67.30
N GLY A 412 7.49 -70.86 68.61
CA GLY A 412 6.85 -71.72 69.61
C GLY A 412 6.04 -71.04 70.73
N GLN A 413 5.65 -69.76 70.64
CA GLN A 413 4.73 -69.17 71.64
C GLN A 413 3.89 -67.98 71.15
N LYS A 414 2.57 -68.20 71.00
CA LYS A 414 1.58 -67.11 70.90
C LYS A 414 1.39 -66.45 72.27
N ARG A 415 1.59 -65.12 72.37
CA ARG A 415 1.01 -64.31 73.45
C ARG A 415 -0.05 -63.37 72.91
N ARG A 416 -1.29 -63.58 73.38
CA ARG A 416 -2.38 -62.60 73.29
C ARG A 416 -2.02 -61.39 74.17
N ARG A 417 -2.31 -60.18 73.71
CA ARG A 417 -2.50 -59.02 74.59
C ARG A 417 -3.81 -58.32 74.21
N SER A 418 -4.48 -57.83 75.24
CA SER A 418 -5.80 -57.21 75.23
C SER A 418 -5.68 -55.71 75.00
N GLU A 419 -6.48 -55.15 74.09
CA GLU A 419 -6.80 -53.73 74.06
C GLU A 419 -8.31 -53.55 73.94
N GLN A 420 -8.87 -52.71 74.81
CA GLN A 420 -10.27 -52.29 74.81
C GLN A 420 -10.39 -50.97 74.05
N GLU A 421 -11.53 -50.79 73.37
CA GLU A 421 -12.15 -49.48 73.13
C GLU A 421 -11.41 -48.44 72.26
N GLN A 422 -11.05 -48.78 71.02
CA GLN A 422 -11.15 -47.86 69.86
C GLN A 422 -11.43 -48.59 68.53
N PRO A 423 -12.69 -48.93 68.19
CA PRO A 423 -12.96 -49.75 66.99
C PRO A 423 -12.80 -49.00 65.65
N ASN A 424 -13.05 -47.68 65.60
CA ASN A 424 -13.28 -46.99 64.32
C ASN A 424 -12.05 -46.28 63.74
N MET A 425 -11.22 -45.60 64.55
CA MET A 425 -10.04 -44.88 64.05
C MET A 425 -8.91 -45.84 63.63
N ALA A 426 -8.61 -46.86 64.46
CA ALA A 426 -7.58 -47.84 64.14
C ALA A 426 -7.93 -48.70 62.93
N ALA A 427 -9.22 -49.06 62.76
CA ALA A 427 -9.69 -49.80 61.59
C ALA A 427 -9.62 -48.96 60.30
N GLN A 428 -10.06 -47.69 60.35
CA GLN A 428 -9.97 -46.77 59.20
C GLN A 428 -8.51 -46.49 58.82
N LEU A 429 -7.63 -46.26 59.79
CA LEU A 429 -6.21 -46.06 59.54
C LEU A 429 -5.54 -47.32 58.97
N ALA A 430 -5.94 -48.51 59.42
CA ALA A 430 -5.46 -49.78 58.88
C ALA A 430 -5.98 -50.05 57.45
N GLU A 431 -7.22 -49.68 57.14
CA GLU A 431 -7.80 -49.79 55.80
C GLU A 431 -7.19 -48.77 54.82
N GLU A 432 -6.88 -47.55 55.31
CA GLU A 432 -6.16 -46.54 54.54
C GLU A 432 -4.68 -46.91 54.33
N LEU A 433 -4.00 -47.45 55.35
CA LEU A 433 -2.67 -48.07 55.18
C LEU A 433 -2.71 -49.20 54.16
N LYS A 434 -3.72 -50.07 54.22
CA LYS A 434 -3.89 -51.16 53.26
C LYS A 434 -4.10 -50.63 51.84
N ARG A 435 -4.96 -49.62 51.65
CA ARG A 435 -5.09 -48.90 50.36
C ARG A 435 -3.76 -48.32 49.90
N LYS A 436 -2.98 -47.68 50.77
CA LYS A 436 -1.68 -47.11 50.40
C LYS A 436 -0.61 -48.18 50.10
N ILE A 437 -0.71 -49.35 50.71
CA ILE A 437 0.11 -50.53 50.38
C ILE A 437 -0.31 -51.10 49.02
N ASP A 438 -1.60 -51.23 48.76
CA ASP A 438 -2.13 -51.72 47.47
C ASP A 438 -1.81 -50.73 46.33
N GLU A 439 -1.99 -49.43 46.54
CA GLU A 439 -1.55 -48.35 45.63
C GLU A 439 -0.03 -48.41 45.38
N ASN A 440 0.80 -48.59 46.42
CA ASN A 440 2.24 -48.76 46.24
C ASN A 440 2.60 -50.04 45.48
N ASN A 441 1.87 -51.14 45.68
CA ASN A 441 2.10 -52.39 44.95
C ASN A 441 1.75 -52.24 43.46
N ASP A 442 0.67 -51.53 43.12
CA ASP A 442 0.32 -51.25 41.73
C ASP A 442 1.25 -50.19 41.09
N LEU A 443 1.75 -49.23 41.87
CA LEU A 443 2.83 -48.34 41.42
C LEU A 443 4.13 -49.10 41.18
N LEU A 444 4.50 -50.05 42.04
CA LEU A 444 5.67 -50.92 41.82
C LEU A 444 5.50 -51.79 40.57
N ARG A 445 4.32 -52.38 40.35
CA ARG A 445 4.01 -53.15 39.13
C ARG A 445 4.11 -52.29 37.88
N THR A 446 3.53 -51.08 37.89
CA THR A 446 3.62 -50.18 36.73
C THR A 446 5.06 -49.71 36.50
N ILE A 447 5.85 -49.44 37.54
CA ILE A 447 7.28 -49.15 37.43
C ILE A 447 8.03 -50.36 36.83
N GLU A 448 7.75 -51.59 37.26
CA GLU A 448 8.33 -52.79 36.66
C GLU A 448 7.95 -52.95 35.18
N GLU A 449 6.71 -52.68 34.80
CA GLU A 449 6.25 -52.71 33.40
C GLU A 449 6.94 -51.63 32.56
N LYS A 450 7.06 -50.40 33.08
CA LYS A 450 7.81 -49.32 32.43
C LYS A 450 9.30 -49.65 32.32
N ASN A 451 9.90 -50.27 33.32
CA ASN A 451 11.29 -50.74 33.29
C ASN A 451 11.49 -51.87 32.28
N LYS A 452 10.60 -52.86 32.24
CA LYS A 452 10.58 -53.91 31.20
C LYS A 452 10.44 -53.29 29.81
N ARG A 453 9.63 -52.25 29.65
CA ARG A 453 9.48 -51.51 28.38
C ARG A 453 10.70 -50.65 28.03
N LEU A 454 11.35 -50.03 29.01
CA LEU A 454 12.62 -49.31 28.83
C LEU A 454 13.73 -50.27 28.40
N VAL A 455 13.88 -51.44 29.04
CA VAL A 455 14.86 -52.46 28.62
C VAL A 455 14.56 -52.98 27.21
N GLN A 456 13.30 -53.15 26.83
CA GLN A 456 12.92 -53.46 25.43
C GLN A 456 13.33 -52.33 24.47
N LEU A 457 13.04 -51.08 24.80
CA LEU A 457 13.41 -49.91 23.99
C LEU A 457 14.93 -49.71 23.93
N GLU A 458 15.67 -49.98 25.01
CA GLU A 458 17.14 -49.97 25.02
C GLU A 458 17.73 -51.08 24.14
N LEU A 459 17.10 -52.26 24.09
CA LEU A 459 17.48 -53.33 23.17
C LEU A 459 17.14 -52.97 21.72
N GLU A 460 16.04 -52.28 21.46
CA GLU A 460 15.70 -51.74 20.13
C GLU A 460 16.66 -50.61 19.72
N VAL A 461 16.95 -49.66 20.62
CA VAL A 461 17.91 -48.57 20.40
C VAL A 461 19.33 -49.11 20.24
N LYS A 462 19.73 -50.16 20.97
CA LYS A 462 21.01 -50.85 20.74
C LYS A 462 21.02 -51.59 19.39
N LYS A 463 19.92 -52.20 18.96
CA LYS A 463 19.82 -52.80 17.60
C LYS A 463 19.89 -51.73 16.50
N LEU A 464 19.25 -50.58 16.69
CA LEU A 464 19.32 -49.44 15.77
C LEU A 464 20.71 -48.79 15.76
N GLY A 465 21.34 -48.61 16.93
CA GLY A 465 22.70 -48.12 17.06
C GLY A 465 23.73 -49.05 16.43
N SER A 466 23.59 -50.37 16.63
CA SER A 466 24.39 -51.40 15.94
C SER A 466 24.12 -51.47 14.43
N SER A 467 23.03 -50.85 13.95
CA SER A 467 22.72 -50.76 12.52
C SER A 467 23.29 -49.51 11.85
N ASN A 468 23.83 -48.55 12.60
CA ASN A 468 24.36 -47.29 12.07
C ASN A 468 25.77 -47.40 11.43
N ASP A 469 26.48 -48.52 11.60
CA ASP A 469 27.74 -48.78 10.87
C ASP A 469 27.53 -49.09 9.38
N ASN A 470 26.29 -49.40 8.97
CA ASN A 470 25.92 -49.43 7.55
C ASN A 470 25.48 -48.03 7.12
N GLY A 471 26.40 -47.28 6.51
CA GLY A 471 26.19 -45.90 6.09
C GLY A 471 24.91 -45.70 5.28
N PHE A 472 23.88 -45.11 5.92
CA PHE A 472 22.63 -44.76 5.27
C PHE A 472 22.89 -43.73 4.17
N ARG A 473 22.71 -44.13 2.91
CA ARG A 473 22.64 -43.19 1.78
C ARG A 473 21.37 -42.35 1.88
N VAL A 474 21.45 -41.25 2.62
CA VAL A 474 20.43 -40.21 2.61
C VAL A 474 20.39 -39.64 1.20
N LEU A 475 19.26 -39.81 0.51
CA LEU A 475 19.04 -39.25 -0.83
C LEU A 475 18.75 -37.75 -0.69
N GLU A 476 19.79 -36.95 -0.48
CA GLU A 476 19.68 -35.50 -0.57
C GLU A 476 19.61 -35.05 -2.03
N LEU A 477 18.77 -34.05 -2.29
CA LEU A 477 18.84 -33.31 -3.55
C LEU A 477 20.21 -32.61 -3.60
N ARG A 478 20.97 -32.82 -4.67
CA ARG A 478 22.32 -32.25 -4.90
C ARG A 478 22.42 -30.73 -4.72
N ASP A 479 21.27 -30.05 -4.71
CA ASP A 479 21.15 -28.61 -4.49
C ASP A 479 19.95 -28.27 -3.57
N ASN A 480 19.99 -28.78 -2.34
CA ASN A 480 19.00 -28.52 -1.29
C ASN A 480 19.16 -27.08 -0.73
N PRO A 481 18.08 -26.30 -0.53
CA PRO A 481 18.15 -24.98 0.10
C PRO A 481 18.80 -24.97 1.49
N ALA A 482 18.66 -26.04 2.29
CA ALA A 482 19.36 -26.16 3.57
C ALA A 482 20.89 -26.24 3.37
N THR A 483 21.36 -27.06 2.44
CA THR A 483 22.78 -27.20 2.08
C THR A 483 23.35 -25.92 1.44
N ARG A 484 22.53 -25.16 0.69
CA ARG A 484 22.90 -23.82 0.21
C ARG A 484 23.11 -22.85 1.38
N HIS A 485 22.14 -22.77 2.28
CA HIS A 485 22.21 -21.92 3.47
C HIS A 485 23.42 -22.28 4.33
N GLU A 486 23.65 -23.58 4.60
CA GLU A 486 24.83 -24.07 5.32
C GLU A 486 26.16 -23.75 4.62
N ARG A 487 26.20 -23.79 3.28
CA ARG A 487 27.39 -23.40 2.51
C ARG A 487 27.66 -21.90 2.60
N VAL A 488 26.62 -21.07 2.60
CA VAL A 488 26.73 -19.61 2.75
C VAL A 488 27.14 -19.26 4.19
N THR A 489 26.49 -19.83 5.21
CA THR A 489 26.86 -19.58 6.61
C THR A 489 28.25 -20.10 6.95
N ARG A 490 28.66 -21.26 6.41
CA ARG A 490 30.03 -21.78 6.57
C ARG A 490 31.07 -20.81 5.97
N LYS A 491 30.87 -20.35 4.73
CA LYS A 491 31.73 -19.33 4.10
C LYS A 491 31.77 -18.01 4.88
N MET A 492 30.63 -17.57 5.40
CA MET A 492 30.52 -16.36 6.20
C MET A 492 31.27 -16.50 7.54
N LEU A 493 31.14 -17.65 8.20
CA LEU A 493 31.87 -17.96 9.44
C LEU A 493 33.37 -18.12 9.21
N GLU A 494 33.79 -18.67 8.07
CA GLU A 494 35.20 -18.71 7.64
C GLU A 494 35.74 -17.29 7.47
N LYS A 495 35.04 -16.42 6.73
CA LYS A 495 35.45 -15.02 6.52
C LYS A 495 35.44 -14.17 7.80
N LEU A 496 34.47 -14.36 8.69
CA LEU A 496 34.45 -13.72 10.01
C LEU A 496 35.59 -14.22 10.92
N ARG A 497 36.02 -15.48 10.78
CA ARG A 497 37.18 -16.01 11.51
C ARG A 497 38.49 -15.45 10.94
N GLU A 498 38.62 -15.38 9.62
CA GLU A 498 39.77 -14.75 8.95
C GLU A 498 39.89 -13.25 9.31
N GLU A 499 38.76 -12.52 9.35
CA GLU A 499 38.70 -11.13 9.79
C GLU A 499 39.09 -10.98 11.25
N ASN A 500 38.48 -11.76 12.17
CA ASN A 500 38.83 -11.71 13.59
C ASN A 500 40.31 -12.06 13.83
N GLN A 501 40.88 -13.01 13.07
CA GLN A 501 42.32 -13.29 13.12
C GLN A 501 43.14 -12.10 12.64
N GLN A 502 42.76 -11.44 11.54
CA GLN A 502 43.47 -10.27 11.02
C GLN A 502 43.34 -9.02 11.91
N LEU A 503 42.23 -8.86 12.63
CA LEU A 503 42.03 -7.80 13.61
C LEU A 503 42.77 -8.07 14.93
N VAL A 504 42.89 -9.32 15.36
CA VAL A 504 43.62 -9.71 16.59
C VAL A 504 45.14 -9.75 16.37
N ASP A 505 45.61 -10.09 15.17
CA ASP A 505 47.04 -10.14 14.82
C ASP A 505 47.71 -8.75 14.74
N ASP A 506 46.94 -7.66 14.81
CA ASP A 506 47.39 -6.25 14.75
C ASP A 506 48.31 -5.90 13.56
N LYS A 507 48.24 -6.70 12.48
CA LYS A 507 49.02 -6.55 11.24
C LYS A 507 48.45 -5.48 10.29
N LEU A 508 47.85 -4.43 10.85
CA LEU A 508 47.56 -3.19 10.14
C LEU A 508 48.87 -2.41 9.96
N ALA A 509 49.69 -2.88 9.01
CA ALA A 509 50.81 -2.11 8.49
C ALA A 509 50.30 -0.73 8.05
N THR A 510 51.03 0.32 8.46
CA THR A 510 50.56 1.69 8.69
C THR A 510 50.01 2.44 7.45
N ASP A 511 49.95 1.80 6.29
CA ASP A 511 49.47 2.35 5.01
C ASP A 511 48.13 1.75 4.51
N GLN A 512 47.54 0.72 5.15
CA GLN A 512 46.24 0.17 4.74
C GLN A 512 45.14 0.46 5.76
N MET A 513 44.32 1.48 5.47
CA MET A 513 43.24 1.99 6.33
C MET A 513 42.12 0.96 6.61
N ILE A 514 41.97 -0.11 5.81
CA ILE A 514 40.93 -1.14 5.97
C ILE A 514 41.50 -2.53 5.57
N PRO A 515 41.31 -3.60 6.36
CA PRO A 515 41.69 -4.96 5.98
C PRO A 515 40.91 -5.50 4.77
N LYS A 516 41.57 -6.26 3.89
CA LYS A 516 40.94 -6.83 2.68
C LYS A 516 39.82 -7.82 2.99
N THR A 517 39.88 -8.53 4.13
CA THR A 517 38.81 -9.45 4.58
C THR A 517 37.51 -8.73 4.90
N VAL A 518 37.58 -7.51 5.46
CA VAL A 518 36.38 -6.67 5.71
C VAL A 518 35.70 -6.34 4.38
N TYR A 519 36.48 -6.00 3.35
CA TYR A 519 35.96 -5.77 2.00
C TYR A 519 35.34 -7.04 1.39
N GLU A 520 36.03 -8.18 1.45
CA GLU A 520 35.50 -9.46 0.96
C GLU A 520 34.21 -9.89 1.68
N ARG A 521 34.11 -9.66 3.00
CA ARG A 521 32.89 -9.90 3.78
C ARG A 521 31.74 -9.02 3.28
N VAL A 522 31.98 -7.71 3.12
CA VAL A 522 30.97 -6.76 2.65
C VAL A 522 30.52 -7.09 1.22
N CYS A 523 31.41 -7.54 0.34
CA CYS A 523 31.03 -8.05 -0.98
C CYS A 523 30.14 -9.31 -0.90
N LEU A 524 30.47 -10.27 -0.03
CA LEU A 524 29.64 -11.46 0.18
C LEU A 524 28.27 -11.15 0.79
N GLU A 525 28.18 -10.17 1.70
CA GLU A 525 26.92 -9.65 2.23
C GLU A 525 26.11 -8.93 1.14
N GLN A 526 26.76 -8.11 0.31
CA GLN A 526 26.12 -7.42 -0.81
C GLN A 526 25.57 -8.39 -1.85
N ASP A 527 26.31 -9.47 -2.18
CA ASP A 527 25.85 -10.51 -3.10
C ASP A 527 24.65 -11.28 -2.53
N GLN A 528 24.68 -11.63 -1.25
CA GLN A 528 23.54 -12.27 -0.56
C GLN A 528 22.29 -11.38 -0.61
N LEU A 529 22.40 -10.10 -0.25
CA LEU A 529 21.30 -9.14 -0.31
C LEU A 529 20.78 -8.97 -1.75
N GLN A 530 21.66 -8.96 -2.76
CA GLN A 530 21.24 -8.94 -4.15
C GLN A 530 20.49 -10.22 -4.57
N GLU A 531 20.92 -11.40 -4.12
CA GLU A 531 20.21 -12.66 -4.39
C GLU A 531 18.84 -12.70 -3.69
N GLU A 532 18.74 -12.20 -2.46
CA GLU A 532 17.48 -12.05 -1.74
C GLU A 532 16.52 -11.11 -2.48
N ILE A 533 17.00 -9.92 -2.89
CA ILE A 533 16.23 -8.96 -3.70
C ILE A 533 15.77 -9.60 -5.03
N LYS A 534 16.64 -10.34 -5.73
CA LYS A 534 16.28 -11.09 -6.94
C LYS A 534 15.20 -12.15 -6.64
N SER A 535 15.28 -12.84 -5.52
CA SER A 535 14.29 -13.85 -5.09
C SER A 535 12.93 -13.23 -4.73
N LEU A 536 12.94 -12.09 -4.02
CA LEU A 536 11.76 -11.33 -3.64
C LEU A 536 11.08 -10.72 -4.85
N ASN A 537 11.83 -10.11 -5.77
CA ASN A 537 11.32 -9.64 -7.05
C ASN A 537 10.71 -10.78 -7.86
N LYS A 538 11.36 -11.95 -7.95
CA LYS A 538 10.80 -13.13 -8.62
C LYS A 538 9.50 -13.62 -7.95
N ARG A 539 9.42 -13.58 -6.62
CA ARG A 539 8.18 -13.89 -5.87
C ARG A 539 7.08 -12.86 -6.12
N MET A 540 7.42 -11.57 -6.15
CA MET A 540 6.50 -10.47 -6.42
C MET A 540 5.95 -10.52 -7.84
N THR A 541 6.80 -10.78 -8.84
CA THR A 541 6.39 -10.99 -10.23
C THR A 541 5.45 -12.18 -10.36
N ARG A 542 5.80 -13.35 -9.81
CA ARG A 542 4.90 -14.53 -9.77
C ARG A 542 3.57 -14.23 -9.07
N LEU A 543 3.60 -13.46 -7.99
CA LEU A 543 2.39 -13.06 -7.26
C LEU A 543 1.52 -12.14 -8.12
N ARG A 544 2.12 -11.17 -8.80
CA ARG A 544 1.44 -10.29 -9.77
C ARG A 544 0.84 -11.09 -10.94
N GLU A 545 1.60 -12.00 -11.56
CA GLU A 545 1.14 -12.91 -12.60
C GLU A 545 -0.07 -13.76 -12.14
N MET A 546 0.02 -14.34 -10.94
CA MET A 546 -1.07 -15.13 -10.35
C MET A 546 -2.31 -14.28 -10.04
N PHE A 547 -2.14 -13.05 -9.53
CA PHE A 547 -3.26 -12.13 -9.32
C PHE A 547 -3.88 -11.66 -10.64
N SER A 548 -3.08 -11.28 -11.64
CA SER A 548 -3.57 -10.91 -12.98
C SER A 548 -4.30 -12.08 -13.65
N SER A 549 -3.79 -13.31 -13.54
CA SER A 549 -4.45 -14.52 -14.07
C SER A 549 -5.77 -14.82 -13.35
N LYS A 550 -5.81 -14.71 -12.02
CA LYS A 550 -7.06 -14.87 -11.25
C LYS A 550 -8.07 -13.76 -11.53
N ALA A 551 -7.62 -12.51 -11.67
CA ALA A 551 -8.47 -11.37 -12.01
C ALA A 551 -9.03 -11.49 -13.44
N ALA A 552 -8.23 -11.96 -14.39
CA ALA A 552 -8.71 -12.28 -15.74
C ALA A 552 -9.80 -13.35 -15.71
N ARG A 553 -9.58 -14.49 -15.04
CA ARG A 553 -10.60 -15.54 -14.85
C ARG A 553 -11.86 -15.03 -14.13
N PHE A 554 -11.71 -14.18 -13.13
CA PHE A 554 -12.85 -13.56 -12.45
C PHE A 554 -13.64 -12.66 -13.41
N ASN A 555 -12.96 -11.82 -14.19
CA ASN A 555 -13.59 -10.97 -15.20
C ASN A 555 -14.25 -11.78 -16.33
N GLU A 556 -13.69 -12.92 -16.72
CA GLU A 556 -14.30 -13.87 -17.66
C GLU A 556 -15.59 -14.48 -17.08
N ILE A 557 -15.57 -14.94 -15.83
CA ILE A 557 -16.75 -15.49 -15.14
C ILE A 557 -17.84 -14.41 -15.00
N VAL A 558 -17.47 -13.19 -14.60
CA VAL A 558 -18.39 -12.05 -14.50
C VAL A 558 -18.97 -11.66 -15.87
N PHE A 559 -18.15 -11.68 -16.92
CA PHE A 559 -18.60 -11.44 -18.29
C PHE A 559 -19.58 -12.52 -18.80
N LEU A 560 -19.35 -13.78 -18.44
CA LEU A 560 -20.24 -14.89 -18.82
C LEU A 560 -21.57 -14.86 -18.06
N LEU A 561 -21.55 -14.59 -16.74
CA LEU A 561 -22.72 -14.60 -15.86
C LEU A 561 -23.54 -13.30 -15.92
N LEU A 562 -22.88 -12.15 -15.75
CA LEU A 562 -23.53 -10.84 -15.65
C LEU A 562 -23.51 -10.06 -16.97
N GLY A 563 -22.85 -10.57 -18.02
CA GLY A 563 -22.82 -9.90 -19.32
C GLY A 563 -22.01 -8.60 -19.37
N TYR A 564 -21.12 -8.34 -18.41
CA TYR A 564 -20.27 -7.15 -18.39
C TYR A 564 -18.79 -7.52 -18.25
N LYS A 565 -17.94 -6.99 -19.15
CA LYS A 565 -16.48 -7.05 -19.01
C LYS A 565 -16.03 -5.83 -18.21
N ILE A 566 -15.29 -6.07 -17.12
CA ILE A 566 -14.89 -5.03 -16.19
C ILE A 566 -13.40 -4.70 -16.37
N GLU A 567 -13.08 -3.42 -16.54
CA GLU A 567 -11.71 -2.91 -16.63
C GLU A 567 -11.54 -1.73 -15.65
N LEU A 568 -10.53 -1.81 -14.77
CA LEU A 568 -10.21 -0.70 -13.86
C LEU A 568 -9.33 0.31 -14.60
N LEU A 569 -9.77 1.57 -14.68
CA LEU A 569 -9.02 2.68 -15.29
C LEU A 569 -8.13 3.38 -14.27
N SER A 570 -8.60 3.49 -13.03
CA SER A 570 -7.85 3.95 -11.86
C SER A 570 -8.43 3.27 -10.62
N GLU A 571 -7.78 3.41 -9.46
CA GLU A 571 -8.23 2.80 -8.18
C GLU A 571 -9.68 3.12 -7.82
N THR A 572 -10.19 4.27 -8.30
CA THR A 572 -11.55 4.76 -8.09
C THR A 572 -12.46 4.70 -9.30
N LYS A 573 -11.99 4.36 -10.51
CA LYS A 573 -12.80 4.46 -11.75
C LYS A 573 -12.85 3.16 -12.52
N LEU A 574 -14.06 2.65 -12.69
CA LEU A 574 -14.38 1.44 -13.41
C LEU A 574 -14.88 1.76 -14.82
N LYS A 575 -14.46 0.97 -15.81
CA LYS A 575 -15.13 0.84 -17.11
C LYS A 575 -15.81 -0.52 -17.18
N MET A 576 -17.07 -0.52 -17.63
CA MET A 576 -17.84 -1.75 -17.86
C MET A 576 -18.31 -1.76 -19.32
N TYR A 577 -17.96 -2.82 -20.04
CA TYR A 577 -18.35 -3.03 -21.43
C TYR A 577 -19.44 -4.11 -21.48
N PRO A 578 -20.64 -3.82 -22.02
CA PRO A 578 -21.71 -4.82 -22.12
C PRO A 578 -21.37 -5.89 -23.16
N LYS A 579 -21.83 -7.13 -22.94
CA LYS A 579 -21.59 -8.29 -23.80
C LYS A 579 -22.22 -8.15 -25.18
N PHE A 580 -23.32 -7.43 -25.28
CA PHE A 580 -24.13 -7.28 -26.50
C PHE A 580 -23.74 -6.04 -27.34
N ASN A 581 -22.81 -5.19 -26.87
CA ASN A 581 -22.28 -4.07 -27.67
C ASN A 581 -20.81 -3.80 -27.29
N ARG A 582 -19.89 -3.98 -28.25
CA ARG A 582 -18.44 -3.90 -28.02
C ARG A 582 -17.86 -2.48 -28.05
N ASP A 583 -18.59 -1.52 -28.61
CA ASP A 583 -18.08 -0.17 -28.87
C ASP A 583 -18.45 0.82 -27.74
N SER A 584 -19.46 0.49 -26.94
CA SER A 584 -19.92 1.29 -25.79
C SER A 584 -19.22 0.93 -24.48
N PHE A 585 -19.04 1.91 -23.58
CA PHE A 585 -18.61 1.64 -22.20
C PHE A 585 -19.31 2.54 -21.15
N ILE A 586 -19.63 1.93 -20.01
CA ILE A 586 -20.16 2.62 -18.84
C ILE A 586 -18.97 2.96 -17.94
N GLN A 587 -18.81 4.24 -17.56
CA GLN A 587 -17.80 4.65 -16.59
C GLN A 587 -18.46 4.88 -15.23
N VAL A 588 -18.04 4.14 -14.21
CA VAL A 588 -18.52 4.27 -12.81
C VAL A 588 -17.41 4.84 -11.94
N ASP A 589 -17.71 5.90 -11.19
CA ASP A 589 -16.77 6.55 -10.27
C ASP A 589 -17.07 6.16 -8.82
N LEU A 590 -16.22 5.31 -8.26
CA LEU A 590 -16.31 4.76 -6.89
C LEU A 590 -15.87 5.79 -5.84
N SER A 591 -15.20 6.89 -6.22
CA SER A 591 -14.76 7.91 -5.26
C SER A 591 -15.91 8.66 -4.60
N ARG A 592 -17.12 8.59 -5.15
CA ARG A 592 -18.35 9.18 -4.60
C ARG A 592 -19.17 8.20 -3.75
N HIS A 593 -18.52 7.20 -3.16
CA HIS A 593 -19.15 6.37 -2.15
C HIS A 593 -19.45 7.21 -0.91
N GLY A 594 -20.73 7.48 -0.64
CA GLY A 594 -21.15 8.34 0.46
C GLY A 594 -20.68 7.85 1.83
N SER A 595 -20.13 8.75 2.64
CA SER A 595 -19.66 8.50 4.01
C SER A 595 -20.79 8.28 5.05
N LYS A 596 -21.97 7.80 4.61
CA LYS A 596 -23.15 7.57 5.47
C LYS A 596 -23.80 6.24 5.12
N LYS A 597 -24.14 5.50 6.17
CA LYS A 597 -24.70 4.13 6.21
C LYS A 597 -25.42 3.68 4.92
N GLY A 598 -24.74 2.85 4.12
CA GLY A 598 -25.37 1.91 3.18
C GLY A 598 -25.94 2.46 1.87
N GLN A 599 -25.73 3.74 1.51
CA GLN A 599 -26.23 4.27 0.24
C GLN A 599 -25.34 3.86 -0.95
N LEU A 600 -25.94 3.13 -1.89
CA LEU A 600 -25.25 2.48 -3.01
C LEU A 600 -25.34 3.35 -4.29
N LEU A 601 -24.23 4.04 -4.59
CA LEU A 601 -24.00 4.86 -5.79
C LEU A 601 -24.96 6.05 -5.98
N ASP A 602 -24.46 7.25 -5.71
CA ASP A 602 -25.13 8.51 -6.09
C ASP A 602 -25.18 8.63 -7.62
N GLY A 603 -26.30 9.08 -8.19
CA GLY A 603 -26.58 8.96 -9.64
C GLY A 603 -25.62 9.74 -10.54
N ASP A 604 -24.98 10.78 -10.01
CA ASP A 604 -23.94 11.58 -10.69
C ASP A 604 -22.57 10.84 -10.79
N GLY A 605 -22.43 9.69 -10.13
CA GLY A 605 -21.26 8.81 -10.18
C GLY A 605 -21.24 7.85 -11.38
N ILE A 606 -22.35 7.65 -12.10
CA ILE A 606 -22.44 6.78 -13.27
C ILE A 606 -22.49 7.65 -14.53
N ARG A 607 -21.39 7.67 -15.29
CA ARG A 607 -21.32 8.35 -16.60
C ARG A 607 -21.15 7.35 -17.72
N VAL A 608 -22.23 7.11 -18.47
CA VAL A 608 -22.18 6.32 -19.69
C VAL A 608 -21.55 7.16 -20.79
N LYS A 609 -20.46 6.67 -21.40
CA LYS A 609 -19.80 7.34 -22.52
C LYS A 609 -20.08 6.53 -23.78
N LEU A 610 -20.91 7.09 -24.64
CA LEU A 610 -21.32 6.48 -25.89
C LEU A 610 -20.52 7.12 -27.03
N PRO A 611 -19.86 6.35 -27.90
CA PRO A 611 -19.42 6.85 -29.20
C PRO A 611 -20.66 7.26 -30.01
N ALA A 612 -20.61 8.41 -30.66
CA ALA A 612 -21.77 8.99 -31.37
C ALA A 612 -22.28 8.14 -32.55
N GLU A 613 -21.51 7.14 -33.00
CA GLU A 613 -21.78 6.34 -34.21
C GLU A 613 -22.34 4.94 -33.89
N ALA A 614 -22.35 4.51 -32.62
CA ALA A 614 -22.59 3.11 -32.25
C ALA A 614 -23.98 2.83 -31.64
N GLY A 615 -25.03 2.82 -32.47
CA GLY A 615 -26.30 2.07 -32.28
C GLY A 615 -27.22 2.42 -31.09
N PHE A 616 -26.75 3.12 -30.07
CA PHE A 616 -27.47 3.38 -28.82
C PHE A 616 -28.58 4.43 -28.93
N GLN A 617 -28.75 5.05 -30.10
CA GLN A 617 -29.77 6.08 -30.34
C GLN A 617 -31.23 5.56 -30.24
N LYS A 618 -31.40 4.24 -30.04
CA LYS A 618 -32.67 3.57 -29.70
C LYS A 618 -32.82 3.17 -28.21
N VAL A 619 -31.83 3.40 -27.34
CA VAL A 619 -31.85 2.98 -25.92
C VAL A 619 -31.86 4.22 -25.02
N ASP A 620 -32.94 4.41 -24.27
CA ASP A 620 -33.10 5.53 -23.34
C ASP A 620 -32.36 5.28 -22.01
N VAL A 621 -31.04 5.15 -22.09
CA VAL A 621 -30.16 4.88 -20.92
C VAL A 621 -30.37 5.91 -19.81
N ASN A 622 -30.65 7.17 -20.16
CA ASN A 622 -30.93 8.23 -19.20
C ASN A 622 -32.23 8.01 -18.40
N ASN A 623 -33.26 7.41 -19.02
CA ASN A 623 -34.52 7.08 -18.34
C ASN A 623 -34.32 5.87 -17.41
N LEU A 624 -33.56 4.86 -17.85
CA LEU A 624 -33.15 3.72 -17.01
C LEU A 624 -32.33 4.17 -15.79
N ILE A 625 -31.40 5.11 -15.94
CA ILE A 625 -30.63 5.68 -14.81
C ILE A 625 -31.56 6.43 -13.84
N ARG A 626 -32.47 7.28 -14.35
CA ARG A 626 -33.42 8.02 -13.50
C ARG A 626 -34.29 7.07 -12.68
N PHE A 627 -34.92 6.09 -13.33
CA PHE A 627 -35.81 5.16 -12.66
C PHE A 627 -35.07 4.23 -11.69
N TRP A 628 -34.02 3.54 -12.13
CA TRP A 628 -33.39 2.50 -11.31
C TRP A 628 -32.34 3.03 -10.32
N VAL A 629 -31.59 4.08 -10.67
CA VAL A 629 -30.50 4.61 -9.82
C VAL A 629 -31.00 5.77 -8.95
N LEU A 630 -31.70 6.75 -9.52
CA LEU A 630 -32.16 7.93 -8.74
C LEU A 630 -33.44 7.65 -7.94
N GLU A 631 -34.49 7.09 -8.54
CA GLU A 631 -35.78 6.86 -7.87
C GLU A 631 -35.79 5.59 -7.00
N LYS A 632 -35.23 4.48 -7.51
CA LYS A 632 -35.23 3.17 -6.79
C LYS A 632 -33.97 2.85 -6.00
N GLN A 633 -32.87 3.60 -6.18
CA GLN A 633 -31.57 3.36 -5.51
C GLN A 633 -31.05 1.92 -5.65
N GLN A 634 -31.29 1.30 -6.82
CA GLN A 634 -30.93 -0.09 -7.13
C GLN A 634 -30.09 -0.18 -8.42
N PRO A 635 -28.79 0.17 -8.37
CA PRO A 635 -27.90 0.13 -9.54
C PRO A 635 -27.73 -1.29 -10.12
N CYS A 636 -27.88 -2.36 -9.33
CA CYS A 636 -27.87 -3.73 -9.85
C CYS A 636 -29.05 -3.99 -10.81
N CYS A 637 -30.23 -3.43 -10.50
CA CYS A 637 -31.41 -3.54 -11.36
C CYS A 637 -31.25 -2.71 -12.64
N PHE A 638 -30.58 -1.55 -12.57
CA PHE A 638 -30.18 -0.77 -13.75
C PHE A 638 -29.32 -1.61 -14.72
N PHE A 639 -28.26 -2.26 -14.24
CA PHE A 639 -27.37 -3.06 -15.09
C PHE A 639 -28.09 -4.25 -15.74
N ASN A 640 -29.02 -4.89 -15.02
CA ASN A 640 -29.83 -5.99 -15.57
C ASN A 640 -30.84 -5.48 -16.61
N ALA A 641 -31.56 -4.38 -16.34
CA ALA A 641 -32.49 -3.78 -17.29
C ALA A 641 -31.80 -3.30 -18.57
N LEU A 642 -30.62 -2.68 -18.44
CA LEU A 642 -29.81 -2.25 -19.57
C LEU A 642 -29.33 -3.44 -20.42
N ASN A 643 -28.92 -4.55 -19.80
CA ASN A 643 -28.54 -5.76 -20.53
C ASN A 643 -29.73 -6.40 -21.27
N LEU A 644 -30.94 -6.35 -20.70
CA LEU A 644 -32.16 -6.83 -21.37
C LEU A 644 -32.49 -5.95 -22.58
N GLU A 645 -32.52 -4.62 -22.43
CA GLU A 645 -32.74 -3.71 -23.57
C GLU A 645 -31.69 -3.87 -24.68
N LEU A 646 -30.42 -4.09 -24.31
CA LEU A 646 -29.34 -4.35 -25.27
C LEU A 646 -29.42 -5.74 -25.91
N TYR A 647 -30.00 -6.73 -25.23
CA TYR A 647 -30.26 -8.05 -25.77
C TYR A 647 -31.42 -8.01 -26.77
N ASP A 648 -32.55 -7.41 -26.40
CA ASP A 648 -33.75 -7.31 -27.24
C ASP A 648 -33.44 -6.55 -28.55
N LYS A 649 -32.76 -5.40 -28.44
CA LYS A 649 -32.31 -4.61 -29.61
C LYS A 649 -31.13 -5.24 -30.35
N GLY A 650 -30.37 -6.12 -29.68
CA GLY A 650 -29.36 -6.97 -30.30
C GLY A 650 -29.96 -8.11 -31.13
N GLN A 651 -31.12 -8.64 -30.75
CA GLN A 651 -31.88 -9.61 -31.56
C GLN A 651 -32.49 -8.97 -32.81
N GLU A 652 -32.96 -7.71 -32.73
CA GLU A 652 -33.43 -6.96 -33.92
C GLU A 652 -32.34 -6.76 -35.00
N LEU A 653 -31.06 -6.94 -34.66
CA LEU A 653 -29.90 -6.76 -35.55
C LEU A 653 -29.34 -8.07 -36.13
N LEU A 654 -29.93 -9.22 -35.80
CA LEU A 654 -29.62 -10.50 -36.44
C LEU A 654 -30.62 -10.78 -37.58
N PRO A 655 -30.22 -10.65 -38.86
CA PRO A 655 -31.08 -11.08 -39.95
C PRO A 655 -31.24 -12.61 -39.94
N THR A 656 -32.41 -13.04 -40.43
CA THR A 656 -32.69 -14.43 -40.80
C THR A 656 -31.94 -14.83 -42.07
#